data_AF-A0A1Z5KK16-F1
#
_entry.id   AF-A0A1Z5KK16-F1
#
_cell.length_a   1.000
_cell.length_b   1.000
_cell.length_c   1.000
_cell.angle_alpha   90.00
_cell.angle_beta   90.00
_cell.angle_gamma   90.00
#
_symmetry.space_group_name_H-M   'P 1'
#
loop_
_entity.id
_entity.type
_entity.pdbx_description
1 polymer ?
#
loop_
_entity_poly.entity_id
_entity_poly.type
_entity_poly.pdbx_seq_one_letter_code
_entity_poly.pdbx_strand_id
1 'polypeptide(L)'
;MSKIKILLFGPISDPESEKLFVSKINALHSSKAGPFDVAFVVGRSTIDSLKESNFPLPVYLHGLKGVQECDNIESLATNLHVLSTGVKSISIPNKADLIVATLPWNIRVDSQPDLMNHFKHASYTGCDLLFSHEWPQGIESCMNAATNTLMSFDVAHVALQARARYHVSVGESFQQSTAFDHLPSITHTTKTLHVGRFLSIAPIRNNSTKDTKYVHAVGIAPLHSMSTAELNEQRPAVVQPCPFTDTSYQKMNEPLNGKSAGANLSEASIRRIMNEERTRDQPQQHRWATKRSRNDDTPVEVDLNCTTLFVHGLHHDVSGRLQLAESGDPLMQNAFSKFNLQSIRRPANSSSFCFLEFATHEQAERCLEQCGGKVRVEGVELTLKWGSSSAKTSNADSKRQRLTESEAKDSSTVYFKLPPSVSDVKLTCEILRKWMEKTLEDALAGPDDTEKVTAETEPALRVQARLPQDRAFFGFMDFASHAAASMALATLTGSTDGGRLLTDATAKPSQDLDGLYLHWAKADTREDDIIEDSSGFRFERQHFPADSRKDCWFCLASEDCEKHLITGVYDLCYSAMPKGPVHPGHVLLIPVHHSSKGAFADPAVAEEIESTKRMLREHASRAYDMNLFVFERAIETIHGYHTHVQCVPVERGLGAKLQATMMAQAKKIGVNLRELSSDLNLKAVITDDDDSFGYFYLEVPDSRHTYKRFLYKHNADSDVRIPLQFGREILAAVLGKPQLAHWKSCVLDRNQEAALAASLRMSLKNGKQSEHEE
;
A
#
# COMPACT_ATOMS: atom_id res chain seq x y z
N MET A 1 14.11 -10.21 32.19
CA MET A 1 15.36 -10.75 31.60
C MET A 1 16.52 -9.78 31.83
N SER A 2 17.78 -10.24 31.77
CA SER A 2 18.94 -9.38 32.00
C SER A 2 19.16 -8.43 30.82
N LYS A 3 19.38 -7.14 31.10
CA LYS A 3 19.69 -6.14 30.06
C LYS A 3 21.08 -6.41 29.47
N ILE A 4 21.21 -6.20 28.16
CA ILE A 4 22.50 -6.11 27.46
C ILE A 4 23.08 -4.72 27.74
N LYS A 5 24.27 -4.68 28.33
CA LYS A 5 25.06 -3.47 28.58
C LYS A 5 25.93 -3.21 27.35
N ILE A 6 25.63 -2.13 26.65
CA ILE A 6 26.21 -1.79 25.36
C ILE A 6 27.03 -0.50 25.50
N LEU A 7 28.23 -0.49 24.94
CA LEU A 7 29.02 0.73 24.72
C LEU A 7 28.86 1.21 23.27
N LEU A 8 28.54 2.48 23.09
CA LEU A 8 28.45 3.16 21.81
C LEU A 8 29.57 4.19 21.73
N PHE A 9 30.46 4.05 20.77
CA PHE A 9 31.55 4.97 20.49
C PHE A 9 31.30 5.73 19.19
N GLY A 10 31.78 6.96 19.12
CA GLY A 10 31.82 7.74 17.88
C GLY A 10 32.94 7.27 16.95
N PRO A 11 33.07 7.90 15.78
CA PRO A 11 34.01 7.46 14.74
C PRO A 11 35.48 7.62 15.15
N ILE A 12 36.31 6.74 14.60
CA ILE A 12 37.78 6.70 14.75
C ILE A 12 38.39 7.26 13.45
N SER A 13 39.00 8.44 13.50
CA SER A 13 39.43 9.18 12.29
C SER A 13 40.94 9.17 12.06
N ASP A 14 41.72 8.93 13.11
CA ASP A 14 43.17 9.04 13.10
C ASP A 14 43.82 8.11 14.15
N PRO A 15 45.15 7.86 14.07
CA PRO A 15 45.85 6.98 15.01
C PRO A 15 45.81 7.42 16.48
N GLU A 16 45.61 8.70 16.80
CA GLU A 16 45.47 9.14 18.19
C GLU A 16 44.09 8.76 18.75
N SER A 17 43.04 8.96 17.96
CA SER A 17 41.68 8.55 18.29
C SER A 17 41.58 7.03 18.49
N GLU A 18 42.36 6.25 17.74
CA GLU A 18 42.46 4.81 17.90
C GLU A 18 43.07 4.40 19.24
N LYS A 19 44.23 4.97 19.60
CA LYS A 19 44.87 4.73 20.90
C LYS A 19 43.94 5.09 22.05
N LEU A 20 43.23 6.20 21.91
CA LEU A 20 42.25 6.65 22.92
C LEU A 20 41.08 5.67 23.02
N PHE A 21 40.54 5.17 21.91
CA PHE A 21 39.49 4.16 21.88
C PHE A 21 39.93 2.88 22.61
N VAL A 22 41.07 2.30 22.25
CA VAL A 22 41.60 1.06 22.84
C VAL A 22 41.85 1.24 24.35
N SER A 23 42.42 2.38 24.76
CA SER A 23 42.60 2.67 26.18
C SER A 23 41.26 2.78 26.93
N LYS A 24 40.29 3.49 26.34
CA LYS A 24 39.01 3.81 26.98
C LYS A 24 38.11 2.58 27.12
N ILE A 25 38.04 1.72 26.11
CA ILE A 25 37.21 0.50 26.16
C ILE A 25 37.70 -0.46 27.25
N ASN A 26 39.02 -0.63 27.38
CA ASN A 26 39.64 -1.43 28.44
C ASN A 26 39.36 -0.85 29.83
N ALA A 27 39.52 0.47 29.99
CA ALA A 27 39.25 1.15 31.25
C ALA A 27 37.76 1.05 31.66
N LEU A 28 36.83 1.20 30.72
CA LEU A 28 35.39 1.12 30.98
C LEU A 28 34.94 -0.30 31.31
N HIS A 29 35.44 -1.31 30.58
CA HIS A 29 35.09 -2.71 30.83
C HIS A 29 35.52 -3.16 32.24
N SER A 30 36.70 -2.73 32.69
CA SER A 30 37.23 -3.01 34.03
C SER A 30 36.72 -2.07 35.12
N SER A 31 35.88 -1.08 34.78
CA SER A 31 35.35 -0.12 35.75
C SER A 31 34.16 -0.69 36.54
N LYS A 32 33.73 0.03 37.59
CA LYS A 32 32.50 -0.29 38.36
C LYS A 32 31.22 -0.35 37.50
N ALA A 33 31.19 0.33 36.36
CA ALA A 33 30.04 0.30 35.45
C ALA A 33 30.00 -0.95 34.57
N GLY A 34 31.18 -1.55 34.34
CA GLY A 34 31.34 -2.82 33.64
C GLY A 34 30.95 -4.03 34.51
N PRO A 35 31.17 -5.26 34.00
CA PRO A 35 31.56 -5.56 32.63
C PRO A 35 30.44 -5.19 31.63
N PHE A 36 30.84 -4.90 30.40
CA PHE A 36 29.94 -4.63 29.26
C PHE A 36 29.89 -5.86 28.35
N ASP A 37 28.76 -6.09 27.67
CA ASP A 37 28.57 -7.27 26.84
C ASP A 37 29.07 -7.07 25.40
N VAL A 38 28.90 -5.86 24.85
CA VAL A 38 29.25 -5.53 23.46
C VAL A 38 29.57 -4.04 23.30
N ALA A 39 30.45 -3.70 22.36
CA ALA A 39 30.72 -2.32 21.95
C ALA A 39 30.49 -2.12 20.44
N PHE A 40 29.95 -0.95 20.07
CA PHE A 40 29.79 -0.52 18.70
C PHE A 40 30.55 0.79 18.47
N VAL A 41 31.24 0.89 17.34
CA VAL A 41 31.81 2.15 16.84
C VAL A 41 30.94 2.61 15.69
N VAL A 42 30.27 3.75 15.87
CA VAL A 42 29.30 4.29 14.91
C VAL A 42 29.98 5.32 14.02
N GLY A 43 29.90 5.10 12.71
CA GLY A 43 30.52 5.94 11.70
C GLY A 43 31.88 5.44 11.21
N ARG A 44 32.35 6.08 10.13
CA ARG A 44 33.58 5.70 9.42
C ARG A 44 34.76 5.54 10.38
N SER A 45 35.40 4.38 10.26
CA SER A 45 36.60 4.02 11.02
C SER A 45 37.71 3.54 10.08
N THR A 46 38.95 3.88 10.40
CA THR A 46 40.15 3.31 9.77
C THR A 46 40.58 2.04 10.53
N ILE A 47 41.01 1.00 9.82
CA ILE A 47 41.13 -0.36 10.40
C ILE A 47 42.58 -0.81 10.62
N ASP A 48 43.52 -0.24 9.85
CA ASP A 48 44.79 -0.94 9.57
C ASP A 48 45.58 -1.29 10.84
N SER A 49 45.49 -0.48 11.89
CA SER A 49 46.14 -0.71 13.20
C SER A 49 45.24 -1.37 14.27
N LEU A 50 43.91 -1.36 14.10
CA LEU A 50 42.97 -1.95 15.07
C LEU A 50 43.03 -3.48 15.11
N LYS A 51 43.42 -4.13 14.01
CA LYS A 51 43.51 -5.61 13.92
C LYS A 51 44.54 -6.20 14.89
N GLU A 52 45.54 -5.41 15.28
CA GLU A 52 46.60 -5.82 16.21
C GLU A 52 46.22 -5.58 17.68
N SER A 53 45.10 -4.88 17.93
CA SER A 53 44.64 -4.56 19.28
C SER A 53 43.87 -5.72 19.92
N ASN A 54 44.04 -5.88 21.24
CA ASN A 54 43.29 -6.88 22.00
C ASN A 54 42.08 -6.24 22.71
N PHE A 55 40.88 -6.70 22.37
CA PHE A 55 39.63 -6.17 22.93
C PHE A 55 39.05 -7.09 24.01
N PRO A 56 38.65 -6.56 25.18
CA PRO A 56 38.14 -7.37 26.29
C PRO A 56 36.69 -7.85 26.08
N LEU A 57 36.01 -7.35 25.05
CA LEU A 57 34.64 -7.71 24.68
C LEU A 57 34.47 -7.57 23.15
N PRO A 58 33.44 -8.19 22.54
CA PRO A 58 33.13 -8.00 21.13
C PRO A 58 32.93 -6.53 20.74
N VAL A 59 33.65 -6.08 19.72
CA VAL A 59 33.62 -4.74 19.13
C VAL A 59 33.14 -4.84 17.69
N TYR A 60 32.14 -4.04 17.34
CA TYR A 60 31.56 -4.00 16.00
C TYR A 60 31.74 -2.61 15.38
N LEU A 61 32.42 -2.56 14.24
CA LEU A 61 32.66 -1.32 13.49
C LEU A 61 31.55 -1.11 12.45
N HIS A 62 30.90 0.05 12.48
CA HIS A 62 29.92 0.46 11.48
C HIS A 62 30.62 1.17 10.31
N GLY A 63 30.75 0.48 9.18
CA GLY A 63 31.22 1.06 7.92
C GLY A 63 32.74 1.17 7.80
N LEU A 64 33.29 0.42 6.86
CA LEU A 64 34.72 0.42 6.52
C LEU A 64 34.96 0.93 5.10
N LYS A 65 35.99 1.75 4.92
CA LYS A 65 36.39 2.22 3.60
C LYS A 65 37.09 1.09 2.83
N GLY A 66 36.47 0.60 1.75
CA GLY A 66 37.12 -0.34 0.81
C GLY A 66 36.82 -1.83 1.04
N VAL A 67 35.94 -2.20 1.97
CA VAL A 67 35.42 -3.57 2.08
C VAL A 67 34.19 -3.67 1.15
N GLN A 68 34.14 -4.69 0.28
CA GLN A 68 32.94 -4.99 -0.50
C GLN A 68 31.76 -5.18 0.45
N GLU A 69 30.60 -4.61 0.13
CA GLU A 69 29.39 -4.82 0.93
C GLU A 69 29.03 -6.31 0.92
N CYS A 70 29.41 -7.02 1.99
CA CYS A 70 29.02 -8.40 2.23
C CYS A 70 27.76 -8.40 3.11
N ASP A 71 26.79 -9.29 2.88
CA ASP A 71 25.54 -9.30 3.65
C ASP A 71 25.70 -9.69 5.14
N ASN A 72 26.89 -10.18 5.53
CA ASN A 72 27.15 -10.80 6.83
C ASN A 72 28.12 -10.00 7.72
N ILE A 73 28.15 -10.35 9.00
CA ILE A 73 29.13 -9.86 9.98
C ILE A 73 30.51 -10.46 9.65
N GLU A 74 31.50 -9.63 9.36
CA GLU A 74 32.87 -10.08 9.08
C GLU A 74 33.73 -10.02 10.35
N SER A 75 34.46 -11.09 10.66
CA SER A 75 35.42 -11.12 11.78
C SER A 75 36.79 -10.70 11.28
N LEU A 76 37.35 -9.62 11.84
CA LEU A 76 38.67 -9.11 11.46
C LEU A 76 39.78 -9.63 12.36
N ALA A 77 39.50 -9.72 13.66
CA ALA A 77 40.41 -10.20 14.69
C ALA A 77 39.60 -10.75 15.87
N THR A 78 40.27 -11.21 16.92
CA THR A 78 39.59 -11.66 18.14
C THR A 78 38.78 -10.51 18.73
N ASN A 79 37.48 -10.73 18.92
CA ASN A 79 36.54 -9.72 19.41
C ASN A 79 36.44 -8.44 18.55
N LEU A 80 36.88 -8.46 17.29
CA LEU A 80 36.75 -7.31 16.38
C LEU A 80 36.02 -7.72 15.11
N HIS A 81 34.90 -7.06 14.86
CA HIS A 81 33.96 -7.39 13.80
C HIS A 81 33.54 -6.14 13.03
N VAL A 82 33.00 -6.36 11.83
CA VAL A 82 32.49 -5.31 10.95
C VAL A 82 31.02 -5.58 10.66
N LEU A 83 30.24 -4.51 10.75
CA LEU A 83 28.84 -4.50 10.32
C LEU A 83 28.75 -3.83 8.95
N SER A 84 28.48 -4.64 7.94
CA SER A 84 28.04 -4.18 6.62
C SER A 84 26.67 -3.51 6.68
N THR A 85 26.18 -2.95 5.57
CA THR A 85 24.81 -2.41 5.43
C THR A 85 23.74 -3.51 5.59
N GLY A 86 22.64 -3.25 6.30
CA GLY A 86 21.52 -4.20 6.45
C GLY A 86 21.10 -4.50 7.90
N VAL A 87 20.17 -5.44 8.11
CA VAL A 87 19.68 -5.86 9.44
C VAL A 87 20.41 -7.13 9.89
N LYS A 88 20.90 -7.16 11.14
CA LYS A 88 21.65 -8.28 11.73
C LYS A 88 21.11 -8.66 13.10
N SER A 89 21.12 -9.97 13.37
CA SER A 89 20.95 -10.52 14.72
C SER A 89 22.33 -10.76 15.33
N ILE A 90 22.63 -10.08 16.43
CA ILE A 90 23.91 -10.22 17.15
C ILE A 90 23.66 -11.05 18.40
N SER A 91 24.18 -12.28 18.40
CA SER A 91 24.04 -13.17 19.54
C SER A 91 24.96 -12.76 20.68
N ILE A 92 24.37 -12.62 21.87
CA ILE A 92 25.08 -12.27 23.11
C ILE A 92 24.99 -13.47 24.07
N PRO A 93 26.12 -13.97 24.60
CA PRO A 93 26.10 -15.13 25.48
C PRO A 93 25.14 -14.97 26.66
N ASN A 94 24.28 -15.97 26.86
CA ASN A 94 23.28 -16.04 27.94
C ASN A 94 22.24 -14.89 27.94
N LYS A 95 22.05 -14.22 26.81
CA LYS A 95 21.05 -13.15 26.61
C LYS A 95 20.32 -13.36 25.29
N ALA A 96 19.19 -12.69 25.13
CA ALA A 96 18.50 -12.64 23.84
C ALA A 96 19.37 -11.90 22.81
N ASP A 97 19.18 -12.21 21.53
CA ASP A 97 19.92 -11.57 20.45
C ASP A 97 19.62 -10.07 20.38
N LEU A 98 20.56 -9.28 19.88
CA LEU A 98 20.36 -7.86 19.63
C LEU A 98 20.10 -7.63 18.14
N ILE A 99 18.98 -7.00 17.78
CA ILE A 99 18.68 -6.69 16.38
C ILE A 99 19.24 -5.31 16.02
N VAL A 100 20.21 -5.28 15.11
CA VAL A 100 20.94 -4.06 14.71
C VAL A 100 20.78 -3.82 13.22
N ALA A 101 20.33 -2.64 12.84
CA ALA A 101 20.29 -2.17 11.46
C ALA A 101 21.39 -1.13 11.21
N THR A 102 22.04 -1.20 10.06
CA THR A 102 23.17 -0.33 9.71
C THR A 102 23.01 0.21 8.30
N LEU A 103 23.29 1.50 8.11
CA LEU A 103 23.16 2.18 6.83
C LEU A 103 24.53 2.46 6.19
N PRO A 104 24.65 2.44 4.85
CA PRO A 104 25.86 2.85 4.18
C PRO A 104 26.07 4.35 4.35
N TRP A 105 27.26 4.80 3.96
CA TRP A 105 27.53 6.23 3.85
C TRP A 105 26.77 6.83 2.66
N ASN A 106 26.15 8.00 2.82
CA ASN A 106 25.34 8.66 1.79
C ASN A 106 24.27 7.73 1.20
N ILE A 107 23.52 7.04 2.06
CA ILE A 107 22.43 6.16 1.62
C ILE A 107 21.48 6.90 0.67
N ARG A 108 21.11 6.21 -0.41
CA ARG A 108 19.94 6.54 -1.24
C ARG A 108 18.96 5.40 -1.10
N VAL A 109 17.76 5.67 -0.59
CA VAL A 109 16.76 4.62 -0.31
C VAL A 109 16.47 3.78 -1.54
N ASP A 110 16.39 4.41 -2.71
CA ASP A 110 16.14 3.76 -4.00
C ASP A 110 17.22 2.73 -4.38
N SER A 111 18.43 2.89 -3.88
CA SER A 111 19.55 1.98 -4.12
C SER A 111 19.61 0.82 -3.12
N GLN A 112 18.67 0.75 -2.17
CA GLN A 112 18.66 -0.23 -1.08
C GLN A 112 17.32 -0.98 -0.99
N PRO A 113 16.84 -1.62 -2.08
CA PRO A 113 15.53 -2.27 -2.10
C PRO A 113 15.43 -3.42 -1.10
N ASP A 114 16.49 -4.22 -0.93
CA ASP A 114 16.47 -5.38 -0.03
C ASP A 114 16.32 -4.97 1.44
N LEU A 115 17.03 -3.93 1.84
CA LEU A 115 16.91 -3.34 3.18
C LEU A 115 15.48 -2.83 3.43
N MET A 116 14.91 -2.12 2.46
CA MET A 116 13.56 -1.58 2.58
C MET A 116 12.49 -2.68 2.56
N ASN A 117 12.68 -3.72 1.76
CA ASN A 117 11.80 -4.89 1.72
C ASN A 117 11.83 -5.63 3.06
N HIS A 118 13.00 -5.75 3.69
CA HIS A 118 13.13 -6.33 5.03
C HIS A 118 12.32 -5.55 6.06
N PHE A 119 12.41 -4.21 6.08
CA PHE A 119 11.64 -3.38 7.02
C PHE A 119 10.12 -3.40 6.79
N LYS A 120 9.69 -3.61 5.54
CA LYS A 120 8.28 -3.70 5.15
C LYS A 120 7.69 -5.09 5.37
N HIS A 121 8.52 -6.11 5.59
CA HIS A 121 8.09 -7.49 5.75
C HIS A 121 7.20 -7.64 6.99
N ALA A 122 6.08 -8.35 6.87
CA ALA A 122 5.03 -8.43 7.90
C ALA A 122 5.50 -8.97 9.28
N SER A 123 6.64 -9.66 9.34
CA SER A 123 7.23 -10.15 10.60
C SER A 123 8.19 -9.17 11.27
N TYR A 124 8.63 -8.11 10.58
CA TYR A 124 9.57 -7.14 11.13
C TYR A 124 8.88 -6.15 12.09
N THR A 125 9.10 -6.33 13.39
CA THR A 125 8.47 -5.47 14.41
C THR A 125 9.27 -4.19 14.69
N GLY A 126 10.56 -4.16 14.33
CA GLY A 126 11.50 -3.07 14.57
C GLY A 126 12.88 -3.60 14.97
N CYS A 127 13.87 -2.73 15.12
CA CYS A 127 15.19 -3.09 15.65
C CYS A 127 15.52 -2.42 16.99
N ASP A 128 16.51 -2.96 17.70
CA ASP A 128 17.02 -2.38 18.93
C ASP A 128 17.90 -1.15 18.66
N LEU A 129 18.79 -1.26 17.66
CA LEU A 129 19.70 -0.22 17.25
C LEU A 129 19.62 0.04 15.74
N LEU A 130 19.65 1.30 15.34
CA LEU A 130 19.86 1.74 13.96
C LEU A 130 21.08 2.65 13.90
N PHE A 131 22.07 2.35 13.06
CA PHE A 131 23.27 3.18 12.88
C PHE A 131 23.30 3.86 11.53
N SER A 132 23.56 5.17 11.54
CA SER A 132 23.71 5.96 10.31
C SER A 132 24.78 7.04 10.42
N HIS A 133 25.25 7.48 9.26
CA HIS A 133 26.29 8.50 9.17
C HIS A 133 25.75 9.93 9.24
N GLU A 134 24.54 10.14 8.73
CA GLU A 134 23.86 11.43 8.72
C GLU A 134 22.70 11.42 9.72
N TRP A 135 22.21 12.60 10.09
CA TRP A 135 21.03 12.71 10.94
C TRP A 135 19.77 12.56 10.09
N PRO A 136 18.73 11.87 10.57
CA PRO A 136 17.45 11.84 9.87
C PRO A 136 16.80 13.22 9.94
N GLN A 137 16.36 13.74 8.79
CA GLN A 137 15.57 14.98 8.74
C GLN A 137 14.29 14.87 9.58
N GLY A 138 13.89 15.96 10.24
CA GLY A 138 12.71 16.04 11.09
C GLY A 138 13.00 15.74 12.57
N ILE A 139 14.15 15.14 12.88
CA ILE A 139 14.51 14.76 14.26
C ILE A 139 14.74 15.95 15.19
N GLU A 140 15.10 17.11 14.63
CA GLU A 140 15.25 18.38 15.34
C GLU A 140 13.99 18.74 16.15
N SER A 141 12.80 18.34 15.69
CA SER A 141 11.53 18.53 16.42
C SER A 141 11.49 17.81 17.77
N CYS A 142 12.31 16.77 17.95
CA CYS A 142 12.41 15.98 19.18
C CYS A 142 13.70 16.28 19.96
N MET A 143 14.58 17.14 19.46
CA MET A 143 15.84 17.49 20.12
C MET A 143 15.63 18.53 21.22
N ASN A 144 16.42 18.40 22.29
CA ASN A 144 16.35 19.33 23.42
C ASN A 144 17.15 20.62 23.18
N ALA A 145 17.97 20.67 22.12
CA ALA A 145 18.79 21.80 21.75
C ALA A 145 18.74 22.01 20.23
N ALA A 146 18.84 23.27 19.80
CA ALA A 146 18.94 23.61 18.39
C ALA A 146 20.24 23.05 17.79
N THR A 147 20.17 22.63 16.52
CA THR A 147 21.31 22.07 15.79
C THR A 147 21.37 22.63 14.38
N ASN A 148 22.59 22.86 13.89
CA ASN A 148 22.87 23.26 12.50
C ASN A 148 23.39 22.06 11.67
N THR A 149 23.27 20.84 12.19
CA THR A 149 23.72 19.64 11.48
C THR A 149 22.89 19.41 10.21
N LEU A 150 23.58 19.18 9.10
CA LEU A 150 22.94 18.80 7.85
C LEU A 150 22.21 17.46 8.02
N MET A 151 20.95 17.40 7.59
CA MET A 151 20.10 16.23 7.76
C MET A 151 19.76 15.58 6.42
N SER A 152 19.47 14.29 6.47
CA SER A 152 19.25 13.44 5.31
C SER A 152 17.83 12.89 5.31
N PHE A 153 17.12 13.14 4.20
CA PHE A 153 15.79 12.59 3.97
C PHE A 153 15.82 11.06 3.83
N ASP A 154 16.81 10.52 3.12
CA ASP A 154 16.95 9.08 2.94
C ASP A 154 17.09 8.36 4.29
N VAL A 155 17.87 8.94 5.20
CA VAL A 155 18.00 8.42 6.57
C VAL A 155 16.71 8.56 7.36
N ALA A 156 15.94 9.63 7.20
CA ALA A 156 14.62 9.79 7.83
C ALA A 156 13.61 8.75 7.34
N HIS A 157 13.60 8.48 6.03
CA HIS A 157 12.73 7.47 5.45
C HIS A 157 13.07 6.07 5.94
N VAL A 158 14.37 5.74 6.04
CA VAL A 158 14.79 4.48 6.66
C VAL A 158 14.44 4.43 8.14
N ALA A 159 14.70 5.48 8.90
CA ALA A 159 14.39 5.53 10.33
C ALA A 159 12.90 5.32 10.63
N LEU A 160 12.03 5.88 9.77
CA LEU A 160 10.59 5.67 9.81
C LEU A 160 10.22 4.18 9.66
N GLN A 161 10.84 3.47 8.71
CA GLN A 161 10.53 2.05 8.43
C GLN A 161 11.22 1.08 9.39
N ALA A 162 12.45 1.39 9.82
CA ALA A 162 13.24 0.57 10.74
C ALA A 162 12.63 0.50 12.14
N ARG A 163 11.83 1.50 12.55
CA ARG A 163 11.17 1.55 13.86
C ARG A 163 12.15 1.22 15.00
N ALA A 164 13.31 1.88 15.00
CA ALA A 164 14.39 1.57 15.92
C ALA A 164 14.12 2.10 17.33
N ARG A 165 14.45 1.32 18.36
CA ARG A 165 14.40 1.81 19.75
C ARG A 165 15.43 2.89 20.03
N TYR A 166 16.63 2.74 19.47
CA TYR A 166 17.68 3.75 19.48
C TYR A 166 18.26 3.91 18.09
N HIS A 167 18.15 5.11 17.54
CA HIS A 167 18.83 5.52 16.31
C HIS A 167 20.06 6.33 16.70
N VAL A 168 21.24 5.80 16.38
CA VAL A 168 22.53 6.41 16.69
C VAL A 168 23.17 6.96 15.41
N SER A 169 23.49 8.25 15.40
CA SER A 169 24.22 8.89 14.31
C SER A 169 25.48 9.60 14.80
N VAL A 170 26.40 9.82 13.87
CA VAL A 170 27.56 10.69 14.08
C VAL A 170 27.11 12.15 14.13
N GLY A 171 27.67 12.95 15.03
CA GLY A 171 27.52 14.41 15.01
C GLY A 171 28.70 15.09 15.68
N GLU A 172 28.70 16.43 15.74
CA GLU A 172 29.81 17.18 16.35
C GLU A 172 29.77 17.16 17.88
N SER A 173 28.59 16.95 18.46
CA SER A 173 28.34 16.93 19.90
C SER A 173 27.45 15.78 20.31
N PHE A 174 27.55 15.36 21.57
CA PHE A 174 26.63 14.38 22.13
C PHE A 174 25.26 15.01 22.37
N GLN A 175 24.24 14.50 21.71
CA GLN A 175 22.87 14.94 21.92
C GLN A 175 21.92 13.75 22.01
N GLN A 176 20.84 13.91 22.77
CA GLN A 176 19.81 12.90 22.93
C GLN A 176 18.44 13.54 22.79
N SER A 177 17.60 12.94 21.95
CA SER A 177 16.22 13.38 21.77
C SER A 177 15.34 13.00 22.96
N THR A 178 14.21 13.70 23.11
CA THR A 178 13.07 13.14 23.84
C THR A 178 12.57 11.90 23.10
N ALA A 179 11.98 10.94 23.82
CA ALA A 179 11.41 9.75 23.19
C ALA A 179 10.24 10.12 22.29
N PHE A 180 10.08 9.41 21.17
CA PHE A 180 9.02 9.68 20.20
C PHE A 180 8.31 8.40 19.75
N ASP A 181 7.08 8.56 19.27
CA ASP A 181 6.28 7.46 18.73
C ASP A 181 6.67 7.06 17.31
N HIS A 182 6.50 5.78 17.00
CA HIS A 182 6.55 5.28 15.64
C HIS A 182 5.17 5.34 14.99
N LEU A 183 5.11 5.62 13.69
CA LEU A 183 3.86 5.49 12.95
C LEU A 183 3.46 4.01 12.82
N PRO A 184 2.14 3.71 12.76
CA PRO A 184 1.67 2.37 12.43
C PRO A 184 2.20 1.97 11.05
N SER A 185 2.74 0.76 10.92
CA SER A 185 3.14 0.27 9.61
C SER A 185 1.91 -0.03 8.76
N ILE A 186 1.95 0.34 7.48
CA ILE A 186 0.86 0.13 6.52
C ILE A 186 0.72 -1.37 6.19
N THR A 187 1.79 -2.16 6.36
CA THR A 187 1.85 -3.59 6.05
C THR A 187 1.64 -4.50 7.27
N HIS A 188 1.52 -3.95 8.49
CA HIS A 188 1.39 -4.75 9.72
C HIS A 188 0.05 -4.52 10.40
N THR A 189 -0.51 -5.61 10.94
CA THR A 189 -1.74 -5.60 11.73
C THR A 189 -1.49 -5.33 13.22
N THR A 190 -0.24 -5.34 13.67
CA THR A 190 0.15 -5.12 15.06
C THR A 190 0.61 -3.68 15.30
N LYS A 191 0.08 -3.04 16.34
CA LYS A 191 0.44 -1.67 16.73
C LYS A 191 1.87 -1.65 17.28
N THR A 192 2.74 -0.78 16.76
CA THR A 192 4.09 -0.58 17.30
C THR A 192 3.97 -0.01 18.73
N LEU A 193 4.46 -0.75 19.74
CA LEU A 193 4.31 -0.37 21.15
C LEU A 193 5.54 0.34 21.73
N HIS A 194 6.74 0.06 21.20
CA HIS A 194 7.96 0.71 21.64
C HIS A 194 8.09 2.13 21.11
N VAL A 195 8.93 2.92 21.77
CA VAL A 195 9.27 4.29 21.38
C VAL A 195 10.69 4.35 20.82
N GLY A 196 10.91 5.31 19.92
CA GLY A 196 12.21 5.65 19.38
C GLY A 196 12.93 6.70 20.22
N ARG A 197 14.26 6.67 20.20
CA ARG A 197 15.15 7.72 20.70
C ARG A 197 16.27 7.93 19.70
N PHE A 198 16.65 9.18 19.50
CA PHE A 198 17.80 9.53 18.69
C PHE A 198 18.98 9.93 19.57
N LEU A 199 20.17 9.43 19.21
CA LEU A 199 21.43 9.69 19.88
C LEU A 199 22.44 10.19 18.84
N SER A 200 23.01 11.36 19.07
CA SER A 200 24.20 11.78 18.37
C SER A 200 25.44 11.54 19.22
N ILE A 201 26.50 11.02 18.61
CA ILE A 201 27.78 10.75 19.27
C ILE A 201 28.90 11.49 18.55
N ALA A 202 29.75 12.17 19.34
CA ALA A 202 30.89 12.93 18.85
C ALA A 202 32.08 12.03 18.43
N PRO A 203 32.94 12.45 17.48
CA PRO A 203 34.19 11.76 17.18
C PRO A 203 35.11 11.62 18.39
N ILE A 204 35.88 10.53 18.43
CA ILE A 204 36.83 10.27 19.51
C ILE A 204 37.98 11.27 19.43
N ARG A 205 38.14 12.10 20.46
CA ARG A 205 39.18 13.15 20.55
C ARG A 205 39.69 13.31 21.99
N ASN A 206 40.93 13.79 22.13
CA ASN A 206 41.47 14.19 23.43
C ASN A 206 40.73 15.44 23.95
N ASN A 207 40.31 15.43 25.22
CA ASN A 207 39.42 16.39 25.90
C ASN A 207 37.90 16.22 25.64
N SER A 208 37.31 15.19 26.27
CA SER A 208 35.85 15.05 26.35
C SER A 208 35.26 15.94 27.45
N THR A 209 34.50 16.95 27.06
CA THR A 209 33.52 17.64 27.92
C THR A 209 32.17 16.90 27.86
N LYS A 210 31.15 17.37 28.58
CA LYS A 210 29.80 16.80 28.50
C LYS A 210 29.24 16.86 27.06
N ASP A 211 29.57 17.92 26.32
CA ASP A 211 29.07 18.17 24.97
C ASP A 211 29.92 17.48 23.88
N THR A 212 31.18 17.17 24.14
CA THR A 212 32.06 16.41 23.24
C THR A 212 32.19 14.93 23.63
N LYS A 213 31.15 14.38 24.27
CA LYS A 213 31.13 12.99 24.72
C LYS A 213 31.08 12.03 23.52
N TYR A 214 32.17 11.29 23.34
CA TYR A 214 32.33 10.32 22.25
C TYR A 214 31.99 8.88 22.63
N VAL A 215 31.58 8.62 23.88
CA VAL A 215 31.20 7.29 24.36
C VAL A 215 29.94 7.34 25.20
N HIS A 216 28.96 6.50 24.92
CA HIS A 216 27.71 6.38 25.66
C HIS A 216 27.43 4.93 26.05
N ALA A 217 26.95 4.70 27.26
CA ALA A 217 26.58 3.37 27.75
C ALA A 217 25.06 3.25 27.80
N VAL A 218 24.49 2.21 27.19
CA VAL A 218 23.05 1.95 27.17
C VAL A 218 22.75 0.52 27.61
N GLY A 219 21.69 0.34 28.39
CA GLY A 219 21.19 -0.97 28.80
C GLY A 219 19.90 -1.32 28.06
N ILE A 220 19.94 -2.31 27.17
CA ILE A 220 18.81 -2.69 26.32
C ILE A 220 18.31 -4.09 26.69
N ALA A 221 17.01 -4.24 26.86
CA ALA A 221 16.35 -5.56 26.81
C ALA A 221 15.86 -5.76 25.36
N PRO A 222 16.32 -6.78 24.62
CA PRO A 222 16.00 -6.89 23.20
C PRO A 222 14.51 -6.91 22.90
N LEU A 223 14.09 -6.11 21.91
CA LEU A 223 12.70 -5.85 21.55
C LEU A 223 11.89 -7.14 21.34
N HIS A 224 12.43 -8.10 20.58
CA HIS A 224 11.75 -9.35 20.23
C HIS A 224 11.56 -10.30 21.43
N SER A 225 12.30 -10.08 22.52
CA SER A 225 12.21 -10.87 23.74
C SER A 225 11.25 -10.27 24.78
N MET A 226 10.73 -9.06 24.53
CA MET A 226 9.86 -8.34 25.46
C MET A 226 8.39 -8.65 25.24
N SER A 227 7.66 -8.81 26.35
CA SER A 227 6.20 -8.86 26.36
C SER A 227 5.57 -7.47 26.14
N THR A 228 4.30 -7.45 25.76
CA THR A 228 3.53 -6.20 25.60
C THR A 228 3.43 -5.40 26.90
N ALA A 229 3.35 -6.07 28.05
CA ALA A 229 3.37 -5.44 29.36
C ALA A 229 4.70 -4.73 29.65
N GLU A 230 5.84 -5.41 29.41
CA GLU A 230 7.17 -4.82 29.59
C GLU A 230 7.43 -3.63 28.65
N LEU A 231 6.87 -3.67 27.44
CA LEU A 231 6.96 -2.55 26.49
C LEU A 231 6.18 -1.32 26.99
N ASN A 232 5.00 -1.52 27.55
CA ASN A 232 4.19 -0.45 28.13
C ASN A 232 4.85 0.13 29.40
N GLU A 233 5.43 -0.71 30.27
CA GLU A 233 6.14 -0.26 31.46
C GLU A 233 7.40 0.57 31.13
N GLN A 234 8.11 0.23 30.06
CA GLN A 234 9.31 0.96 29.63
C GLN A 234 9.00 2.27 28.88
N ARG A 235 7.72 2.58 28.66
CA ARG A 235 7.29 3.77 27.96
C ARG A 235 7.47 5.02 28.86
N PRO A 236 8.21 6.05 28.41
CA PRO A 236 8.41 7.27 29.20
C PRO A 236 7.11 8.04 29.43
N ALA A 237 7.09 8.86 30.48
CA ALA A 237 5.96 9.74 30.78
C ALA A 237 5.70 10.79 29.68
N VAL A 238 6.76 11.26 29.02
CA VAL A 238 6.69 12.21 27.91
C VAL A 238 7.16 11.52 26.64
N VAL A 239 6.26 11.41 25.66
CA VAL A 239 6.55 10.87 24.33
C VAL A 239 6.06 11.88 23.30
N GLN A 240 6.95 12.31 22.42
CA GLN A 240 6.65 13.22 21.32
C GLN A 240 6.01 12.46 20.15
N PRO A 241 5.24 13.15 19.28
CA PRO A 241 4.80 12.58 18.02
C PRO A 241 5.99 12.14 17.15
N CYS A 242 5.73 11.26 16.18
CA CYS A 242 6.77 10.81 15.26
C CYS A 242 7.42 12.00 14.53
N PRO A 243 8.76 12.15 14.57
CA PRO A 243 9.45 13.26 13.92
C PRO A 243 9.45 13.15 12.39
N PHE A 244 9.18 11.98 11.83
CA PHE A 244 9.30 11.71 10.39
C PHE A 244 7.93 11.88 9.69
N THR A 245 7.32 13.05 9.84
CA THR A 245 6.01 13.41 9.27
C THR A 245 6.09 14.67 8.42
N ASP A 246 5.11 14.87 7.53
CA ASP A 246 5.07 16.05 6.66
C ASP A 246 4.99 17.36 7.46
N THR A 247 4.28 17.35 8.58
CA THR A 247 4.20 18.49 9.50
C THR A 247 5.57 18.86 10.07
N SER A 248 6.40 17.87 10.41
CA SER A 248 7.77 18.13 10.85
C SER A 248 8.62 18.74 9.75
N TYR A 249 8.44 18.29 8.51
CA TYR A 249 9.16 18.83 7.35
C TYR A 249 8.70 20.24 6.95
N GLN A 250 7.45 20.61 7.20
CA GLN A 250 6.90 21.94 6.92
C GLN A 250 7.40 23.03 7.88
N LYS A 251 7.68 22.69 9.15
CA LYS A 251 8.19 23.66 10.15
C LYS A 251 9.56 24.25 9.79
N MET A 252 10.33 23.61 8.90
CA MET A 252 11.62 24.15 8.41
C MET A 252 11.48 25.39 7.52
N ASN A 253 10.29 25.71 7.01
CA ASN A 253 10.08 26.79 6.05
C ASN A 253 9.62 28.12 6.65
N GLU A 254 9.62 28.30 7.97
CA GLU A 254 9.40 29.64 8.54
C GLU A 254 10.66 30.52 8.32
N PRO A 255 10.55 31.65 7.59
CA PRO A 255 11.68 32.53 7.38
C PRO A 255 12.06 33.23 8.69
N LEU A 256 13.35 33.21 9.03
CA LEU A 256 13.94 33.96 10.17
C LEU A 256 13.84 35.49 10.05
N ASN A 257 13.09 36.03 9.09
CA ASN A 257 12.80 37.45 9.03
C ASN A 257 11.53 37.69 8.20
N GLY A 258 10.50 38.24 8.83
CA GLY A 258 9.13 38.32 8.30
C GLY A 258 8.98 39.06 6.97
N LYS A 259 9.08 38.32 5.86
CA LYS A 259 8.54 38.68 4.54
C LYS A 259 7.84 37.47 3.91
N SER A 260 6.71 37.76 3.28
CA SER A 260 5.64 36.88 2.80
C SER A 260 6.06 35.57 2.12
N ALA A 261 5.47 34.46 2.59
CA ALA A 261 5.67 33.10 2.12
C ALA A 261 4.71 32.71 0.98
N GLY A 262 5.28 32.38 -0.19
CA GLY A 262 4.66 31.51 -1.19
C GLY A 262 5.03 30.06 -0.88
N ALA A 263 4.09 29.14 -1.06
CA ALA A 263 4.17 27.73 -0.65
C ALA A 263 5.32 26.97 -1.34
N ASN A 264 6.43 26.79 -0.63
CA ASN A 264 7.49 25.85 -1.01
C ASN A 264 7.33 24.59 -0.17
N LEU A 265 7.17 23.43 -0.81
CA LEU A 265 7.31 22.12 -0.16
C LEU A 265 8.80 21.85 0.07
N SER A 266 9.16 21.26 1.22
CA SER A 266 10.56 20.87 1.47
C SER A 266 11.02 19.78 0.49
N GLU A 267 12.32 19.70 0.18
CA GLU A 267 12.89 18.61 -0.63
C GLU A 267 12.52 17.22 -0.07
N ALA A 268 12.40 17.10 1.25
CA ALA A 268 11.92 15.90 1.93
C ALA A 268 10.45 15.59 1.63
N SER A 269 9.58 16.60 1.68
CA SER A 269 8.17 16.45 1.32
C SER A 269 8.04 15.98 -0.14
N ILE A 270 8.80 16.57 -1.05
CA ILE A 270 8.81 16.22 -2.48
C ILE A 270 9.31 14.79 -2.70
N ARG A 271 10.43 14.40 -2.07
CA ARG A 271 10.98 13.04 -2.21
C ARG A 271 10.13 11.96 -1.55
N ARG A 272 9.42 12.29 -0.46
CA ARG A 272 8.46 11.37 0.17
C ARG A 272 7.28 11.09 -0.75
N ILE A 273 6.70 12.13 -1.32
CA ILE A 273 5.61 12.04 -2.30
C ILE A 273 6.06 11.18 -3.50
N MET A 274 7.24 11.46 -4.06
CA MET A 274 7.84 10.68 -5.16
C MET A 274 8.10 9.20 -4.83
N ASN A 275 8.42 8.87 -3.57
CA ASN A 275 8.67 7.49 -3.15
C ASN A 275 7.37 6.74 -2.80
N GLU A 276 6.38 7.43 -2.23
CA GLU A 276 5.02 6.92 -2.05
C GLU A 276 4.35 6.64 -3.42
N GLU A 277 4.69 7.41 -4.45
CA GLU A 277 4.33 7.15 -5.84
C GLU A 277 5.06 5.94 -6.44
N ARG A 278 6.40 5.83 -6.31
CA ARG A 278 7.15 4.64 -6.81
C ARG A 278 6.72 3.32 -6.19
N THR A 279 6.25 3.34 -4.94
CA THR A 279 5.77 2.14 -4.24
C THR A 279 4.32 1.77 -4.58
N ARG A 280 3.57 2.65 -5.25
CA ARG A 280 2.25 2.33 -5.84
C ARG A 280 2.39 1.51 -7.14
N ASP A 281 3.49 1.66 -7.87
CA ASP A 281 3.72 1.00 -9.17
C ASP A 281 4.40 -0.38 -9.10
N GLN A 282 4.74 -0.87 -7.89
CA GLN A 282 5.08 -2.29 -7.75
C GLN A 282 3.79 -3.13 -7.72
N PRO A 283 3.70 -4.22 -8.50
CA PRO A 283 2.55 -5.11 -8.41
C PRO A 283 2.49 -5.69 -7.00
N GLN A 284 1.59 -5.16 -6.17
CA GLN A 284 1.24 -5.77 -4.90
C GLN A 284 0.74 -7.17 -5.21
N GLN A 285 1.54 -8.18 -4.88
CA GLN A 285 1.06 -9.53 -4.70
C GLN A 285 0.09 -9.50 -3.51
N HIS A 286 -1.17 -9.16 -3.78
CA HIS A 286 -2.28 -9.36 -2.85
C HIS A 286 -2.46 -10.87 -2.66
N ARG A 287 -1.63 -11.45 -1.78
CA ARG A 287 -1.75 -12.84 -1.36
C ARG A 287 -2.76 -12.89 -0.21
N TRP A 288 -4.03 -12.94 -0.60
CA TRP A 288 -5.19 -13.48 0.12
C TRP A 288 -4.95 -13.81 1.60
N ALA A 289 -5.27 -12.88 2.49
CA ALA A 289 -5.58 -13.17 3.89
C ALA A 289 -7.06 -13.57 4.02
N THR A 290 -7.51 -14.56 3.25
CA THR A 290 -8.68 -15.37 3.67
C THR A 290 -8.23 -16.20 4.86
N LYS A 291 -8.50 -15.71 6.08
CA LYS A 291 -8.63 -16.58 7.23
C LYS A 291 -9.78 -17.54 6.94
N ARG A 292 -9.45 -18.73 6.42
CA ARG A 292 -10.33 -19.88 6.61
C ARG A 292 -10.31 -20.18 8.10
N SER A 293 -11.40 -19.85 8.80
CA SER A 293 -11.75 -20.57 10.01
C SER A 293 -12.09 -21.99 9.57
N ARG A 294 -11.11 -22.89 9.59
CA ARG A 294 -11.38 -24.32 9.66
C ARG A 294 -11.62 -24.62 11.13
N ASN A 295 -12.85 -24.97 11.49
CA ASN A 295 -13.11 -25.72 12.71
C ASN A 295 -12.27 -26.99 12.65
N ASP A 296 -11.28 -27.11 13.54
CA ASP A 296 -10.27 -28.18 13.56
C ASP A 296 -10.71 -29.30 14.53
N ASP A 297 -11.93 -29.81 14.37
CA ASP A 297 -12.48 -30.93 15.17
C ASP A 297 -13.05 -32.08 14.31
N THR A 298 -12.75 -32.11 13.01
CA THR A 298 -13.03 -33.30 12.18
C THR A 298 -11.74 -34.08 11.94
N PRO A 299 -11.68 -35.39 12.24
CA PRO A 299 -10.53 -36.22 11.91
C PRO A 299 -10.27 -36.14 10.40
N VAL A 300 -9.10 -35.64 10.02
CA VAL A 300 -8.66 -35.67 8.63
C VAL A 300 -8.33 -37.12 8.31
N GLU A 301 -9.01 -37.74 7.33
CA GLU A 301 -8.55 -39.01 6.76
C GLU A 301 -7.16 -38.77 6.16
N VAL A 302 -6.14 -39.25 6.86
CA VAL A 302 -4.76 -39.18 6.41
C VAL A 302 -4.56 -40.27 5.36
N ASP A 303 -4.04 -39.89 4.19
CA ASP A 303 -3.52 -40.86 3.23
C ASP A 303 -2.39 -41.65 3.90
N LEU A 304 -2.62 -42.95 4.12
CA LEU A 304 -1.68 -43.89 4.77
C LEU A 304 -0.34 -44.03 4.02
N ASN A 305 -0.23 -43.44 2.82
CA ASN A 305 0.99 -43.42 2.03
C ASN A 305 1.69 -42.04 2.01
N CYS A 306 1.16 -41.03 2.72
CA CYS A 306 1.78 -39.71 2.74
C CYS A 306 3.09 -39.74 3.52
N THR A 307 4.22 -39.38 2.89
CA THR A 307 5.54 -39.31 3.55
C THR A 307 6.00 -37.87 3.77
N THR A 308 5.13 -36.89 3.51
CA THR A 308 5.47 -35.47 3.49
C THR A 308 4.78 -34.72 4.62
N LEU A 309 5.54 -33.99 5.43
CA LEU A 309 5.00 -33.01 6.37
C LEU A 309 5.13 -31.59 5.81
N PHE A 310 4.04 -30.83 5.89
CA PHE A 310 4.01 -29.40 5.69
C PHE A 310 4.42 -28.67 6.98
N VAL A 311 5.42 -27.80 6.88
CA VAL A 311 5.89 -26.97 7.99
C VAL A 311 5.61 -25.50 7.70
N HIS A 312 4.84 -24.87 8.58
CA HIS A 312 4.45 -23.47 8.49
C HIS A 312 5.00 -22.66 9.66
N GLY A 313 5.22 -21.36 9.44
CA GLY A 313 5.69 -20.44 10.48
C GLY A 313 7.14 -19.98 10.30
N LEU A 314 7.80 -20.31 9.18
CA LEU A 314 9.17 -19.87 8.90
C LEU A 314 9.28 -18.34 8.85
N HIS A 315 8.21 -17.65 8.45
CA HIS A 315 8.11 -16.19 8.43
C HIS A 315 8.08 -15.57 9.83
N HIS A 316 7.83 -16.35 10.90
CA HIS A 316 7.96 -15.88 12.28
C HIS A 316 9.42 -15.69 12.70
N ASP A 317 10.38 -16.20 11.91
CA ASP A 317 11.79 -15.88 12.11
C ASP A 317 12.09 -14.44 11.68
N VAL A 318 12.28 -13.57 12.67
CA VAL A 318 12.61 -12.16 12.49
C VAL A 318 14.02 -11.98 11.91
N SER A 319 14.92 -12.96 12.09
CA SER A 319 16.28 -12.91 11.53
C SER A 319 16.34 -13.25 10.04
N GLY A 320 15.28 -13.87 9.48
CA GLY A 320 15.22 -14.32 8.09
C GLY A 320 16.03 -15.60 7.80
N ARG A 321 16.77 -16.14 8.77
CA ARG A 321 17.65 -17.31 8.59
C ARG A 321 16.88 -18.57 8.21
N LEU A 322 15.73 -18.83 8.85
CA LEU A 322 14.86 -19.96 8.53
C LEU A 322 14.09 -19.78 7.21
N GLN A 323 14.05 -18.56 6.66
CA GLN A 323 13.29 -18.24 5.45
C GLN A 323 14.08 -18.56 4.16
N LEU A 324 15.42 -18.55 4.22
CA LEU A 324 16.30 -18.90 3.11
C LEU A 324 16.75 -20.36 3.18
N ALA A 325 16.94 -20.99 2.02
CA ALA A 325 17.41 -22.38 1.95
C ALA A 325 18.84 -22.52 2.52
N GLU A 326 19.75 -21.65 2.09
CA GLU A 326 21.18 -21.70 2.43
C GLU A 326 21.44 -21.63 3.94
N SER A 327 20.71 -20.78 4.66
CA SER A 327 20.86 -20.61 6.11
C SER A 327 19.89 -21.46 6.93
N GLY A 328 18.70 -21.73 6.42
CA GLY A 328 17.60 -22.34 7.17
C GLY A 328 17.56 -23.86 7.08
N ASP A 329 17.93 -24.43 5.94
CA ASP A 329 17.84 -25.88 5.74
C ASP A 329 18.82 -26.67 6.62
N PRO A 330 20.06 -26.21 6.90
CA PRO A 330 20.93 -26.87 7.87
C PRO A 330 20.35 -26.89 9.30
N LEU A 331 19.66 -25.81 9.72
CA LEU A 331 19.03 -25.70 11.03
C LEU A 331 17.84 -26.63 11.16
N MET A 332 17.01 -26.69 10.12
CA MET A 332 15.88 -27.61 10.01
C MET A 332 16.36 -29.07 9.96
N GLN A 333 17.39 -29.37 9.17
CA GLN A 333 17.99 -30.70 9.09
C GLN A 333 18.52 -31.18 10.45
N ASN A 334 19.14 -30.28 11.22
CA ASN A 334 19.58 -30.58 12.58
C ASN A 334 18.38 -30.82 13.53
N ALA A 335 17.37 -29.94 13.50
CA ALA A 335 16.17 -30.04 14.35
C ALA A 335 15.38 -31.35 14.12
N PHE A 336 15.34 -31.84 12.88
CA PHE A 336 14.62 -33.06 12.50
C PHE A 336 15.51 -34.28 12.27
N SER A 337 16.81 -34.19 12.56
CA SER A 337 17.80 -35.27 12.35
C SER A 337 17.40 -36.59 13.03
N LYS A 338 16.77 -36.52 14.20
CA LYS A 338 16.29 -37.68 14.98
C LYS A 338 15.18 -38.47 14.30
N PHE A 339 14.55 -37.89 13.27
CA PHE A 339 13.45 -38.49 12.52
C PHE A 339 13.84 -38.95 11.11
N ASN A 340 15.14 -38.95 10.79
CA ASN A 340 15.67 -39.35 9.48
C ASN A 340 15.07 -38.56 8.29
N LEU A 341 14.98 -37.23 8.45
CA LEU A 341 14.57 -36.33 7.39
C LEU A 341 15.44 -36.51 6.13
N GLN A 342 14.83 -36.80 4.98
CA GLN A 342 15.53 -37.06 3.73
C GLN A 342 15.85 -35.78 2.97
N SER A 343 14.85 -34.90 2.84
CA SER A 343 15.02 -33.65 2.12
C SER A 343 14.01 -32.60 2.55
N ILE A 344 14.36 -31.33 2.25
CA ILE A 344 13.51 -30.18 2.47
C ILE A 344 13.19 -29.60 1.10
N ARG A 345 11.90 -29.51 0.78
CA ARG A 345 11.42 -28.88 -0.45
C ARG A 345 10.83 -27.51 -0.14
N ARG A 346 11.40 -26.48 -0.74
CA ARG A 346 10.90 -25.09 -0.66
C ARG A 346 10.27 -24.65 -1.99
N PRO A 347 9.05 -24.09 -1.99
CA PRO A 347 8.53 -23.41 -3.16
C PRO A 347 9.35 -22.15 -3.47
N ALA A 348 9.63 -21.89 -4.75
CA ALA A 348 10.48 -20.78 -5.19
C ALA A 348 10.03 -19.39 -4.68
N ASN A 349 8.73 -19.20 -4.40
CA ASN A 349 8.13 -17.94 -3.96
C ASN A 349 7.49 -18.03 -2.56
N SER A 350 8.06 -18.84 -1.66
CA SER A 350 7.55 -18.98 -0.29
C SER A 350 8.65 -18.83 0.76
N SER A 351 8.55 -17.79 1.58
CA SER A 351 9.35 -17.58 2.79
C SER A 351 8.66 -18.10 4.06
N SER A 352 7.40 -18.54 3.95
CA SER A 352 6.52 -18.78 5.10
C SER A 352 6.38 -20.24 5.50
N PHE A 353 6.72 -21.17 4.60
CA PHE A 353 6.56 -22.60 4.79
C PHE A 353 7.52 -23.42 3.91
N CYS A 354 7.78 -24.66 4.30
CA CYS A 354 8.48 -25.66 3.52
C CYS A 354 7.83 -27.04 3.70
N PHE A 355 8.31 -28.03 2.94
CA PHE A 355 7.90 -29.42 3.08
C PHE A 355 9.08 -30.27 3.51
N LEU A 356 8.84 -31.14 4.48
CA LEU A 356 9.77 -32.14 4.97
C LEU A 356 9.41 -33.49 4.36
N GLU A 357 10.34 -34.10 3.65
CA GLU A 357 10.16 -35.41 3.02
C GLU A 357 10.86 -36.49 3.88
N PHE A 358 10.10 -37.50 4.30
CA PHE A 358 10.60 -38.65 5.06
C PHE A 358 10.68 -39.89 4.18
N ALA A 359 11.46 -40.90 4.60
CA ALA A 359 11.60 -42.12 3.81
C ALA A 359 10.37 -43.02 3.89
N THR A 360 9.66 -43.01 5.02
CA THR A 360 8.44 -43.81 5.24
C THR A 360 7.36 -43.01 5.97
N HIS A 361 6.11 -43.45 5.85
CA HIS A 361 4.97 -42.83 6.53
C HIS A 361 5.15 -42.85 8.06
N GLU A 362 5.64 -43.96 8.61
CA GLU A 362 5.86 -44.14 10.05
C GLU A 362 6.91 -43.17 10.61
N GLN A 363 7.89 -42.75 9.81
CA GLN A 363 8.87 -41.75 10.22
C GLN A 363 8.25 -40.35 10.31
N ALA A 364 7.41 -39.98 9.33
CA ALA A 364 6.67 -38.72 9.33
C ALA A 364 5.63 -38.68 10.47
N GLU A 365 4.91 -39.78 10.70
CA GLU A 365 3.93 -39.92 11.77
C GLU A 365 4.60 -39.78 13.14
N ARG A 366 5.69 -40.53 13.39
CA ARG A 366 6.46 -40.42 14.64
C ARG A 366 7.00 -39.01 14.88
N CYS A 367 7.43 -38.32 13.83
CA CYS A 367 7.85 -36.91 13.93
C CYS A 367 6.70 -36.02 14.38
N LEU A 368 5.54 -36.15 13.75
CA LEU A 368 4.36 -35.35 14.05
C LEU A 368 3.82 -35.60 15.47
N GLU A 369 3.77 -36.87 15.90
CA GLU A 369 3.33 -37.27 17.24
C GLU A 369 4.26 -36.78 18.35
N GLN A 370 5.58 -36.97 18.18
CA GLN A 370 6.55 -36.57 19.20
C GLN A 370 6.68 -35.04 19.32
N CYS A 371 6.43 -34.31 18.24
CA CYS A 371 6.36 -32.85 18.25
C CYS A 371 4.97 -32.31 18.65
N GLY A 372 3.92 -33.14 18.72
CA GLY A 372 2.56 -32.65 19.01
C GLY A 372 2.09 -31.57 18.02
N GLY A 373 2.50 -31.67 16.75
CA GLY A 373 2.16 -30.69 15.71
C GLY A 373 2.87 -29.35 15.80
N LYS A 374 3.79 -29.14 16.75
CA LYS A 374 4.57 -27.90 16.88
C LYS A 374 6.04 -28.18 17.23
N VAL A 375 6.96 -27.42 16.67
CA VAL A 375 8.39 -27.53 17.00
C VAL A 375 8.99 -26.16 17.20
N ARG A 376 9.99 -26.04 18.06
CA ARG A 376 10.76 -24.80 18.20
C ARG A 376 12.14 -24.96 17.57
N VAL A 377 12.46 -24.15 16.57
CA VAL A 377 13.77 -24.13 15.89
C VAL A 377 14.35 -22.73 16.02
N GLU A 378 15.55 -22.60 16.57
CA GLU A 378 16.20 -21.30 16.84
C GLU A 378 15.29 -20.28 17.57
N GLY A 379 14.46 -20.76 18.51
CA GLY A 379 13.51 -19.92 19.26
C GLY A 379 12.18 -19.63 18.55
N VAL A 380 12.06 -19.95 17.27
CA VAL A 380 10.85 -19.76 16.44
C VAL A 380 9.94 -20.97 16.55
N GLU A 381 8.67 -20.75 16.88
CA GLU A 381 7.65 -21.82 16.93
C GLU A 381 7.09 -22.08 15.52
N LEU A 382 7.26 -23.30 15.03
CA LEU A 382 6.80 -23.78 13.74
C LEU A 382 5.67 -24.79 13.94
N THR A 383 4.72 -24.82 13.01
CA THR A 383 3.59 -25.76 13.00
C THR A 383 3.83 -26.85 11.97
N LEU A 384 3.57 -28.11 12.32
CA LEU A 384 3.67 -29.27 11.44
C LEU A 384 2.28 -29.84 11.14
N LYS A 385 2.01 -30.18 9.88
CA LYS A 385 0.79 -30.87 9.41
C LYS A 385 1.14 -31.82 8.26
N TRP A 386 0.24 -32.72 7.88
CA TRP A 386 0.41 -33.54 6.66
C TRP A 386 0.33 -32.69 5.38
N GLY A 387 1.10 -33.04 4.34
CA GLY A 387 1.05 -32.40 3.03
C GLY A 387 -0.12 -32.91 2.16
N SER A 388 -0.77 -32.02 1.39
CA SER A 388 -1.84 -32.41 0.44
C SER A 388 -1.27 -32.68 -0.96
N SER A 389 -1.54 -33.86 -1.55
CA SER A 389 -1.10 -34.20 -2.90
C SER A 389 -1.96 -33.54 -3.99
N SER A 390 -1.34 -32.80 -4.91
CA SER A 390 -1.99 -32.25 -6.11
C SER A 390 -1.90 -33.24 -7.26
N ALA A 391 -3.04 -33.76 -7.73
CA ALA A 391 -3.12 -34.42 -9.03
C ALA A 391 -4.25 -33.80 -9.89
N LYS A 392 -3.84 -33.27 -11.06
CA LYS A 392 -4.60 -32.93 -12.28
C LYS A 392 -5.50 -31.67 -12.26
N THR A 393 -5.11 -30.65 -13.05
CA THR A 393 -5.80 -30.25 -14.30
C THR A 393 -5.00 -29.18 -15.06
N SER A 394 -4.80 -29.44 -16.35
CA SER A 394 -4.21 -28.60 -17.39
C SER A 394 -5.29 -27.86 -18.19
N ASN A 395 -5.13 -26.55 -18.42
CA ASN A 395 -5.29 -25.95 -19.76
C ASN A 395 -4.89 -24.47 -19.77
N ALA A 396 -4.12 -24.10 -20.80
CA ALA A 396 -3.74 -22.74 -21.14
C ALA A 396 -4.56 -22.30 -22.35
N ASP A 397 -5.07 -21.06 -22.34
CA ASP A 397 -5.51 -20.34 -23.54
C ASP A 397 -5.15 -18.84 -23.44
N SER A 398 -4.71 -18.29 -24.56
CA SER A 398 -3.96 -17.04 -24.77
C SER A 398 -4.78 -15.73 -24.70
N LYS A 399 -4.24 -14.67 -24.07
CA LYS A 399 -4.80 -13.30 -24.04
C LYS A 399 -4.60 -12.55 -25.39
N ARG A 400 -5.66 -11.96 -25.95
CA ARG A 400 -5.66 -11.03 -27.12
C ARG A 400 -5.12 -9.63 -26.75
N GLN A 401 -4.46 -8.94 -27.70
CA GLN A 401 -3.77 -7.64 -27.44
C GLN A 401 -3.75 -6.66 -28.65
N ARG A 402 -4.82 -6.51 -29.46
CA ARG A 402 -4.86 -5.57 -30.60
C ARG A 402 -6.21 -4.83 -30.69
N LEU A 403 -6.19 -3.52 -31.01
CA LEU A 403 -7.36 -2.63 -31.15
C LEU A 403 -7.76 -2.44 -32.62
N THR A 404 -9.06 -2.40 -32.89
CA THR A 404 -9.69 -2.01 -34.17
C THR A 404 -9.93 -0.49 -34.23
N GLU A 405 -10.17 0.07 -35.42
CA GLU A 405 -10.58 1.48 -35.60
C GLU A 405 -11.79 1.82 -34.74
N SER A 406 -12.76 0.91 -34.70
CA SER A 406 -13.98 1.08 -33.91
C SER A 406 -13.73 1.14 -32.40
N GLU A 407 -12.65 0.52 -31.93
CA GLU A 407 -12.19 0.54 -30.53
C GLU A 407 -11.21 1.70 -30.26
N ALA A 408 -10.76 2.39 -31.31
CA ALA A 408 -9.77 3.47 -31.24
C ALA A 408 -10.35 4.83 -31.69
N LYS A 409 -11.68 5.00 -31.65
CA LYS A 409 -12.40 6.20 -32.10
C LYS A 409 -11.93 7.51 -31.48
N ASP A 410 -11.42 7.44 -30.25
CA ASP A 410 -10.93 8.60 -29.50
C ASP A 410 -9.41 8.83 -29.69
N SER A 411 -8.74 8.00 -30.48
CA SER A 411 -7.28 8.04 -30.67
C SER A 411 -6.88 8.70 -31.98
N SER A 412 -5.94 9.63 -31.93
CA SER A 412 -5.23 10.16 -33.10
C SER A 412 -3.81 9.60 -33.25
N THR A 413 -3.49 8.51 -32.55
CA THR A 413 -2.14 7.95 -32.50
C THR A 413 -2.06 6.55 -33.12
N VAL A 414 -1.06 6.37 -33.98
CA VAL A 414 -0.72 5.09 -34.61
C VAL A 414 0.58 4.55 -34.02
N TYR A 415 0.53 3.35 -33.46
CA TYR A 415 1.71 2.56 -33.12
C TYR A 415 2.31 1.93 -34.37
N PHE A 416 3.63 2.00 -34.51
CA PHE A 416 4.36 1.30 -35.56
C PHE A 416 5.43 0.37 -34.98
N LYS A 417 5.67 -0.75 -35.67
CA LYS A 417 6.79 -1.66 -35.38
C LYS A 417 7.63 -1.90 -36.63
N LEU A 418 8.89 -1.50 -36.57
CA LEU A 418 9.85 -1.65 -37.66
C LEU A 418 10.40 -3.09 -37.73
N PRO A 419 10.76 -3.55 -38.93
CA PRO A 419 11.45 -4.82 -39.12
C PRO A 419 12.82 -4.83 -38.40
N PRO A 420 13.27 -5.98 -37.87
CA PRO A 420 14.60 -6.11 -37.27
C PRO A 420 15.76 -5.89 -38.24
N SER A 421 15.51 -5.87 -39.55
CA SER A 421 16.50 -5.64 -40.61
C SER A 421 16.87 -4.16 -40.80
N VAL A 422 16.17 -3.24 -40.13
CA VAL A 422 16.44 -1.80 -40.21
C VAL A 422 17.72 -1.45 -39.45
N SER A 423 18.68 -0.86 -40.14
CA SER A 423 19.98 -0.47 -39.57
C SER A 423 19.94 0.89 -38.86
N ASP A 424 19.18 1.86 -39.39
CA ASP A 424 19.00 3.20 -38.80
C ASP A 424 17.53 3.48 -38.48
N VAL A 425 17.12 3.11 -37.26
CA VAL A 425 15.74 3.25 -36.76
C VAL A 425 15.25 4.70 -36.78
N LYS A 426 16.13 5.67 -36.51
CA LYS A 426 15.75 7.10 -36.46
C LYS A 426 15.48 7.64 -37.86
N LEU A 427 16.39 7.36 -38.80
CA LEU A 427 16.23 7.77 -40.18
C LEU A 427 14.97 7.14 -40.80
N THR A 428 14.75 5.84 -40.58
CA THR A 428 13.57 5.13 -41.09
C THR A 428 12.27 5.65 -40.46
N CYS A 429 12.29 6.01 -39.18
CA CYS A 429 11.17 6.65 -38.49
C CYS A 429 10.82 8.02 -39.12
N GLU A 430 11.83 8.85 -39.37
CA GLU A 430 11.64 10.17 -40.00
C GLU A 430 11.15 10.06 -41.46
N ILE A 431 11.62 9.03 -42.18
CA ILE A 431 11.10 8.70 -43.51
C ILE A 431 9.62 8.31 -43.43
N LEU A 432 9.22 7.50 -42.45
CA LEU A 432 7.82 7.10 -42.25
C LEU A 432 6.93 8.29 -41.90
N ARG A 433 7.40 9.19 -41.03
CA ARG A 433 6.70 10.42 -40.62
C ARG A 433 6.40 11.31 -41.83
N LYS A 434 7.43 11.65 -42.62
CA LYS A 434 7.28 12.47 -43.84
C LYS A 434 6.38 11.82 -44.88
N TRP A 435 6.40 10.50 -44.98
CA TRP A 435 5.53 9.79 -45.89
C TRP A 435 4.06 9.84 -45.47
N MET A 436 3.79 9.72 -44.17
CA MET A 436 2.44 9.90 -43.62
C MET A 436 1.91 11.32 -43.83
N GLU A 437 2.73 12.37 -43.64
CA GLU A 437 2.35 13.75 -43.96
C GLU A 437 2.02 13.91 -45.45
N LYS A 438 2.92 13.46 -46.33
CA LYS A 438 2.70 13.51 -47.78
C LYS A 438 1.45 12.76 -48.21
N THR A 439 1.12 11.65 -47.55
CA THR A 439 -0.11 10.89 -47.81
C THR A 439 -1.36 11.72 -47.51
N LEU A 440 -1.33 12.54 -46.46
CA LEU A 440 -2.43 13.47 -46.13
C LEU A 440 -2.48 14.65 -47.11
N GLU A 441 -1.33 15.19 -47.51
CA GLU A 441 -1.23 16.26 -48.52
C GLU A 441 -1.79 15.82 -49.89
N ASP A 442 -1.37 14.65 -50.36
CA ASP A 442 -1.81 14.08 -51.65
C ASP A 442 -3.30 13.71 -51.61
N ALA A 443 -3.87 13.36 -50.46
CA ALA A 443 -5.30 13.10 -50.30
C ALA A 443 -6.18 14.37 -50.35
N LEU A 444 -5.59 15.55 -50.10
CA LEU A 444 -6.28 16.84 -50.12
C LEU A 444 -6.09 17.62 -51.43
N ALA A 445 -5.11 17.26 -52.26
CA ALA A 445 -4.88 17.90 -53.55
C ALA A 445 -5.88 17.41 -54.61
N GLY A 446 -6.68 18.33 -55.16
CA GLY A 446 -7.53 18.05 -56.32
C GLY A 446 -6.70 17.81 -57.60
N PRO A 447 -7.22 17.09 -58.61
CA PRO A 447 -6.47 16.75 -59.82
C PRO A 447 -6.01 17.95 -60.66
N ASP A 448 -6.58 19.16 -60.47
CA ASP A 448 -6.29 20.38 -61.24
C ASP A 448 -5.81 21.58 -60.37
N ASP A 449 -5.46 21.38 -59.09
CA ASP A 449 -5.03 22.47 -58.21
C ASP A 449 -3.55 22.84 -58.41
N THR A 450 -3.29 24.11 -58.72
CA THR A 450 -1.91 24.64 -58.92
C THR A 450 -1.20 25.02 -57.62
N GLU A 451 -1.93 25.15 -56.50
CA GLU A 451 -1.37 25.41 -55.17
C GLU A 451 -1.64 24.22 -54.24
N LYS A 452 -0.58 23.53 -53.81
CA LYS A 452 -0.67 22.39 -52.89
C LYS A 452 -0.60 22.86 -51.44
N VAL A 453 -1.58 22.45 -50.63
CA VAL A 453 -1.55 22.61 -49.18
C VAL A 453 -0.59 21.57 -48.60
N THR A 454 0.43 22.01 -47.87
CA THR A 454 1.46 21.14 -47.28
C THR A 454 1.40 21.17 -45.77
N ALA A 455 1.97 20.17 -45.10
CA ALA A 455 2.12 20.13 -43.65
C ALA A 455 2.97 21.29 -43.11
N GLU A 456 3.79 21.93 -43.96
CA GLU A 456 4.51 23.15 -43.58
C GLU A 456 3.55 24.33 -43.37
N THR A 457 2.54 24.48 -44.24
CA THR A 457 1.59 25.59 -44.22
C THR A 457 0.32 25.29 -43.40
N GLU A 458 -0.11 24.03 -43.33
CA GLU A 458 -1.31 23.58 -42.62
C GLU A 458 -0.97 22.66 -41.43
N PRO A 459 -1.10 23.17 -40.19
CA PRO A 459 -0.83 22.40 -38.98
C PRO A 459 -1.63 21.09 -38.86
N ALA A 460 -2.84 21.00 -39.43
CA ALA A 460 -3.67 19.81 -39.37
C ALA A 460 -3.10 18.58 -40.11
N LEU A 461 -2.10 18.77 -40.98
CA LEU A 461 -1.46 17.69 -41.75
C LEU A 461 -0.12 17.23 -41.16
N ARG A 462 0.33 17.88 -40.07
CA ARG A 462 1.60 17.54 -39.43
C ARG A 462 1.49 16.24 -38.65
N VAL A 463 2.53 15.41 -38.78
CA VAL A 463 2.66 14.16 -38.03
C VAL A 463 3.90 14.23 -37.15
N GLN A 464 3.73 13.91 -35.87
CA GLN A 464 4.84 13.85 -34.90
C GLN A 464 5.25 12.41 -34.64
N ALA A 465 6.56 12.14 -34.67
CA ALA A 465 7.10 10.82 -34.40
C ALA A 465 7.67 10.75 -32.97
N ARG A 466 7.28 9.73 -32.21
CA ARG A 466 7.79 9.44 -30.85
C ARG A 466 8.43 8.06 -30.78
N LEU A 467 9.70 8.01 -30.35
CA LEU A 467 10.45 6.77 -30.13
C LEU A 467 10.74 6.58 -28.63
N PRO A 468 10.36 5.44 -28.00
CA PRO A 468 10.48 5.25 -26.55
C PRO A 468 11.92 5.11 -26.00
N GLN A 469 12.95 5.00 -26.86
CA GLN A 469 14.39 4.93 -26.53
C GLN A 469 15.20 4.87 -27.85
N ASP A 470 16.51 5.18 -27.81
CA ASP A 470 17.37 5.38 -28.99
C ASP A 470 17.62 4.13 -29.89
N ARG A 471 17.04 2.96 -29.56
CA ARG A 471 17.17 1.69 -30.31
C ARG A 471 15.90 0.82 -30.30
N ALA A 472 14.75 1.37 -29.93
CA ALA A 472 13.51 0.60 -29.94
C ALA A 472 12.99 0.42 -31.39
N PHE A 473 12.80 -0.82 -31.85
CA PHE A 473 12.22 -1.12 -33.17
C PHE A 473 10.70 -0.85 -33.25
N PHE A 474 10.19 0.07 -32.44
CA PHE A 474 8.79 0.47 -32.42
C PHE A 474 8.66 1.91 -31.92
N GLY A 475 7.55 2.55 -32.26
CA GLY A 475 7.25 3.92 -31.85
C GLY A 475 5.81 4.31 -32.13
N PHE A 476 5.53 5.60 -32.03
CA PHE A 476 4.20 6.17 -32.20
C PHE A 476 4.25 7.34 -33.17
N MET A 477 3.18 7.48 -33.97
CA MET A 477 2.93 8.59 -34.88
C MET A 477 1.65 9.29 -34.41
N ASP A 478 1.77 10.54 -33.99
CA ASP A 478 0.64 11.34 -33.53
C ASP A 478 0.17 12.26 -34.66
N PHE A 479 -1.13 12.21 -34.92
CA PHE A 479 -1.81 13.00 -35.93
C PHE A 479 -2.67 14.07 -35.25
N ALA A 480 -2.95 15.17 -35.96
CA ALA A 480 -3.81 16.23 -35.46
C ALA A 480 -5.27 15.80 -35.22
N SER A 481 -5.72 14.68 -35.82
CA SER A 481 -7.06 14.14 -35.61
C SER A 481 -7.14 12.64 -35.89
N HIS A 482 -8.15 11.98 -35.32
CA HIS A 482 -8.49 10.57 -35.60
C HIS A 482 -8.74 10.33 -37.09
N ALA A 483 -9.41 11.27 -37.77
CA ALA A 483 -9.69 11.18 -39.21
C ALA A 483 -8.40 11.17 -40.05
N ALA A 484 -7.41 12.02 -39.70
CA ALA A 484 -6.11 12.02 -40.36
C ALA A 484 -5.34 10.71 -40.12
N ALA A 485 -5.33 10.22 -38.87
CA ALA A 485 -4.70 8.95 -38.53
C ALA A 485 -5.35 7.76 -39.29
N SER A 486 -6.69 7.71 -39.33
CA SER A 486 -7.43 6.66 -40.02
C SER A 486 -7.17 6.69 -41.53
N MET A 487 -7.19 7.90 -42.13
CA MET A 487 -6.91 8.06 -43.56
C MET A 487 -5.50 7.59 -43.94
N ALA A 488 -4.48 7.97 -43.15
CA ALA A 488 -3.11 7.52 -43.37
C ALA A 488 -2.97 6.00 -43.18
N LEU A 489 -3.60 5.43 -42.14
CA LEU A 489 -3.56 4.00 -41.84
C LEU A 489 -4.24 3.16 -42.94
N ALA A 490 -5.40 3.61 -43.42
CA ALA A 490 -6.15 2.99 -44.51
C ALA A 490 -5.38 3.04 -45.83
N THR A 491 -4.75 4.18 -46.14
CA THR A 491 -3.99 4.33 -47.39
C THR A 491 -2.73 3.47 -47.40
N LEU A 492 -2.03 3.35 -46.26
CA LEU A 492 -0.75 2.64 -46.17
C LEU A 492 -0.90 1.12 -45.97
N THR A 493 -1.96 0.68 -45.27
CA THR A 493 -2.19 -0.75 -44.95
C THR A 493 -3.35 -1.38 -45.72
N GLY A 494 -4.15 -0.58 -46.44
CA GLY A 494 -5.39 -1.02 -47.08
C GLY A 494 -6.53 -1.29 -46.10
N SER A 495 -6.33 -0.99 -44.80
CA SER A 495 -7.27 -1.28 -43.72
C SER A 495 -7.30 -0.12 -42.73
N THR A 496 -8.48 0.28 -42.31
CA THR A 496 -8.63 1.29 -41.26
C THR A 496 -8.32 0.74 -39.86
N ASP A 497 -8.29 -0.58 -39.66
CA ASP A 497 -7.85 -1.22 -38.40
C ASP A 497 -6.32 -1.32 -38.27
N GLY A 498 -5.60 -0.91 -39.32
CA GLY A 498 -4.17 -1.14 -39.46
C GLY A 498 -3.83 -2.56 -39.87
N GLY A 499 -2.54 -2.86 -39.90
CA GLY A 499 -2.03 -4.10 -40.44
C GLY A 499 -0.61 -3.95 -40.98
N ARG A 500 -0.22 -4.92 -41.80
CA ARG A 500 1.07 -4.89 -42.49
C ARG A 500 0.99 -3.89 -43.65
N LEU A 501 2.06 -3.13 -43.85
CA LEU A 501 2.17 -2.20 -44.98
C LEU A 501 1.95 -2.94 -46.32
N LEU A 502 1.17 -2.34 -47.23
CA LEU A 502 0.97 -2.89 -48.58
C LEU A 502 2.30 -2.90 -49.36
N THR A 503 2.58 -4.01 -50.05
CA THR A 503 3.81 -4.20 -50.83
C THR A 503 3.90 -3.27 -52.04
N ASP A 504 2.75 -2.91 -52.61
CA ASP A 504 2.65 -2.07 -53.83
C ASP A 504 2.09 -0.66 -53.52
N ALA A 505 2.23 -0.18 -52.28
CA ALA A 505 1.79 1.17 -51.90
C ALA A 505 2.46 2.22 -52.80
N THR A 506 1.68 2.92 -53.61
CA THR A 506 2.19 3.89 -54.58
C THR A 506 2.99 4.98 -53.87
N ALA A 507 4.21 5.25 -54.37
CA ALA A 507 5.16 6.23 -53.81
C ALA A 507 5.86 5.88 -52.48
N LYS A 508 6.01 4.58 -52.14
CA LYS A 508 6.84 4.13 -51.00
C LYS A 508 8.30 4.67 -51.09
N PRO A 509 8.83 5.33 -50.03
CA PRO A 509 10.10 6.06 -50.10
C PRO A 509 11.36 5.23 -49.84
N SER A 510 11.28 4.08 -49.17
CA SER A 510 12.43 3.20 -48.88
C SER A 510 12.01 1.73 -48.72
N GLN A 511 12.88 0.81 -49.16
CA GLN A 511 12.72 -0.64 -48.96
C GLN A 511 12.83 -1.04 -47.47
N ASP A 512 13.46 -0.22 -46.62
CA ASP A 512 13.60 -0.49 -45.18
C ASP A 512 12.26 -0.56 -44.42
N LEU A 513 11.19 -0.05 -45.03
CA LEU A 513 9.82 -0.12 -44.50
C LEU A 513 9.11 -1.44 -44.88
N ASP A 514 9.79 -2.36 -45.58
CA ASP A 514 9.24 -3.68 -45.94
C ASP A 514 9.00 -4.54 -44.69
N GLY A 515 7.73 -4.90 -44.45
CA GLY A 515 7.35 -5.65 -43.26
C GLY A 515 7.01 -4.81 -42.04
N LEU A 516 6.89 -3.49 -42.19
CA LEU A 516 6.33 -2.58 -41.20
C LEU A 516 4.89 -2.97 -40.82
N TYR A 517 4.60 -2.92 -39.52
CA TYR A 517 3.25 -3.06 -38.98
C TYR A 517 2.79 -1.74 -38.36
N LEU A 518 1.56 -1.34 -38.68
CA LEU A 518 0.89 -0.16 -38.14
C LEU A 518 -0.41 -0.57 -37.44
N HIS A 519 -0.65 -0.08 -36.23
CA HIS A 519 -1.86 -0.37 -35.44
C HIS A 519 -2.30 0.86 -34.65
N TRP A 520 -3.56 0.91 -34.25
CA TRP A 520 -4.04 1.93 -33.33
C TRP A 520 -3.36 1.84 -31.96
N ALA A 521 -2.95 2.99 -31.43
CA ALA A 521 -2.60 3.14 -30.02
C ALA A 521 -3.82 3.66 -29.24
N LYS A 522 -3.87 3.45 -27.92
CA LYS A 522 -4.90 4.06 -27.08
C LYS A 522 -4.74 5.59 -27.06
N ALA A 523 -5.86 6.31 -27.04
CA ALA A 523 -5.90 7.77 -26.96
C ALA A 523 -5.11 8.28 -25.75
N ASP A 524 -4.20 9.23 -25.96
CA ASP A 524 -3.47 9.91 -24.89
C ASP A 524 -4.27 11.19 -24.54
N THR A 525 -4.94 11.23 -23.40
CA THR A 525 -5.80 12.35 -22.96
C THR A 525 -4.98 13.51 -22.38
N ARG A 526 -3.96 13.98 -23.11
CA ARG A 526 -3.09 15.08 -22.66
C ARG A 526 -3.22 16.27 -23.62
N GLU A 527 -4.07 17.23 -23.27
CA GLU A 527 -3.92 18.60 -23.76
C GLU A 527 -3.76 19.57 -22.57
N ASP A 528 -2.63 20.30 -22.62
CA ASP A 528 -2.21 21.52 -21.91
C ASP A 528 -2.06 21.54 -20.37
N ASP A 529 -1.06 20.81 -19.86
CA ASP A 529 -0.61 20.85 -18.46
C ASP A 529 0.77 21.50 -18.22
N ILE A 530 1.34 22.19 -19.21
CA ILE A 530 2.70 22.75 -19.12
C ILE A 530 2.68 24.22 -18.69
N ILE A 531 3.21 24.53 -17.50
CA ILE A 531 3.68 25.88 -17.17
C ILE A 531 5.18 25.95 -17.44
N GLU A 532 5.58 26.91 -18.27
CA GLU A 532 6.98 27.29 -18.47
C GLU A 532 7.23 28.57 -17.66
N ASP A 533 8.08 28.49 -16.65
CA ASP A 533 8.47 29.68 -15.90
C ASP A 533 9.60 30.45 -16.61
N SER A 534 9.91 31.65 -16.12
CA SER A 534 10.94 32.53 -16.70
C SER A 534 12.36 31.95 -16.72
N SER A 535 12.59 30.78 -16.13
CA SER A 535 13.87 30.06 -16.14
C SER A 535 13.92 28.93 -17.18
N GLY A 536 12.85 28.74 -17.97
CA GLY A 536 12.80 27.79 -19.09
C GLY A 536 12.58 26.33 -18.66
N PHE A 537 12.14 26.11 -17.41
CA PHE A 537 11.75 24.78 -16.94
C PHE A 537 10.27 24.53 -17.21
N ARG A 538 9.97 23.39 -17.83
CA ARG A 538 8.62 22.92 -18.16
C ARG A 538 8.09 22.01 -17.06
N PHE A 539 6.99 22.39 -16.42
CA PHE A 539 6.31 21.58 -15.40
C PHE A 539 4.99 21.03 -15.93
N GLU A 540 4.80 19.71 -15.86
CA GLU A 540 3.50 19.05 -16.09
C GLU A 540 2.72 19.05 -14.75
N ARG A 541 1.51 19.64 -14.69
CA ARG A 541 0.67 19.52 -13.49
C ARG A 541 0.06 18.12 -13.40
N GLN A 542 0.59 17.25 -12.54
CA GLN A 542 -0.20 16.10 -12.06
C GLN A 542 -1.10 16.52 -10.90
N HIS A 543 -2.41 16.47 -11.11
CA HIS A 543 -3.40 16.55 -10.05
C HIS A 543 -3.50 15.19 -9.32
N PHE A 544 -3.04 15.13 -8.07
CA PHE A 544 -3.44 14.05 -7.17
C PHE A 544 -4.80 14.41 -6.56
N PRO A 545 -5.81 13.51 -6.58
CA PRO A 545 -7.00 13.75 -5.78
C PRO A 545 -6.56 13.81 -4.30
N ALA A 546 -7.00 14.84 -3.58
CA ALA A 546 -6.80 14.95 -2.15
C ALA A 546 -7.22 13.64 -1.46
N ASP A 547 -6.59 13.27 -0.32
CA ASP A 547 -7.03 12.12 0.48
C ASP A 547 -8.52 12.28 0.78
N SER A 548 -9.37 11.57 0.03
CA SER A 548 -10.81 11.74 0.08
C SER A 548 -11.38 11.39 1.45
N ARG A 549 -10.58 10.78 2.34
CA ARG A 549 -10.95 10.53 3.74
C ARG A 549 -10.86 11.77 4.61
N LYS A 550 -10.02 12.77 4.29
CA LYS A 550 -9.93 14.00 5.11
C LYS A 550 -11.22 14.82 5.03
N ASP A 551 -11.80 14.93 3.84
CA ASP A 551 -13.01 15.71 3.58
C ASP A 551 -14.31 14.85 3.57
N CYS A 552 -14.22 13.55 3.89
CA CYS A 552 -15.37 12.65 3.88
C CYS A 552 -16.15 12.66 5.20
N TRP A 553 -17.41 13.09 5.14
CA TRP A 553 -18.33 13.15 6.29
C TRP A 553 -18.64 11.80 6.95
N PHE A 554 -18.36 10.69 6.25
CA PHE A 554 -18.66 9.34 6.69
C PHE A 554 -17.42 8.54 7.13
N CYS A 555 -16.21 9.06 6.92
CA CYS A 555 -15.01 8.41 7.43
C CYS A 555 -14.83 8.74 8.91
N LEU A 556 -14.87 7.75 9.80
CA LEU A 556 -14.69 7.97 11.24
C LEU A 556 -13.36 8.64 11.61
N ALA A 557 -12.36 8.52 10.73
CA ALA A 557 -11.06 9.16 10.85
C ALA A 557 -11.01 10.62 10.33
N SER A 558 -12.04 11.09 9.63
CA SER A 558 -12.19 12.49 9.19
C SER A 558 -12.52 13.40 10.38
N GLU A 559 -11.99 14.61 10.38
CA GLU A 559 -12.39 15.68 11.31
C GLU A 559 -13.80 16.19 11.02
N ASP A 560 -14.24 16.12 9.76
CA ASP A 560 -15.58 16.52 9.30
C ASP A 560 -16.66 15.46 9.58
N CYS A 561 -16.30 14.34 10.20
CA CYS A 561 -17.25 13.30 10.57
C CYS A 561 -18.12 13.72 11.75
N GLU A 562 -19.43 13.74 11.54
CA GLU A 562 -20.44 14.22 12.48
C GLU A 562 -20.80 13.13 13.52
N LYS A 563 -19.86 12.90 14.45
CA LYS A 563 -19.90 11.79 15.41
C LYS A 563 -21.17 11.76 16.27
N HIS A 564 -21.86 12.88 16.49
CA HIS A 564 -23.11 12.92 17.27
C HIS A 564 -24.27 12.17 16.60
N LEU A 565 -24.21 11.96 15.28
CA LEU A 565 -25.21 11.24 14.50
C LEU A 565 -25.07 9.71 14.56
N ILE A 566 -23.96 9.17 15.10
CA ILE A 566 -23.69 7.73 15.13
C ILE A 566 -24.65 7.01 16.09
N THR A 567 -25.48 6.10 15.60
CA THR A 567 -26.49 5.38 16.38
C THR A 567 -26.04 3.99 16.84
N GLY A 568 -24.99 3.43 16.25
CA GLY A 568 -24.44 2.13 16.63
C GLY A 568 -23.17 1.82 15.84
N VAL A 569 -22.26 1.05 16.42
CA VAL A 569 -20.99 0.64 15.83
C VAL A 569 -20.92 -0.88 15.87
N TYR A 570 -20.50 -1.47 14.76
CA TYR A 570 -20.32 -2.91 14.57
C TYR A 570 -18.88 -3.19 14.11
N ASP A 571 -18.56 -4.40 13.67
CA ASP A 571 -17.18 -4.80 13.38
C ASP A 571 -16.68 -4.26 12.03
N LEU A 572 -17.54 -4.24 11.01
CA LEU A 572 -17.20 -3.86 9.63
C LEU A 572 -18.02 -2.67 9.09
N CYS A 573 -19.11 -2.31 9.75
CA CYS A 573 -19.94 -1.15 9.46
C CYS A 573 -20.35 -0.42 10.74
N TYR A 574 -20.92 0.77 10.56
CA TYR A 574 -21.59 1.50 11.63
C TYR A 574 -22.89 2.09 11.10
N SER A 575 -23.77 2.43 12.03
CA SER A 575 -25.05 3.07 11.74
C SER A 575 -25.03 4.53 12.19
N ALA A 576 -25.60 5.41 11.39
CA ALA A 576 -25.76 6.81 11.73
C ALA A 576 -27.10 7.37 11.23
N MET A 577 -27.60 8.41 11.88
CA MET A 577 -28.75 9.17 11.40
C MET A 577 -28.29 10.18 10.33
N PRO A 578 -29.02 10.37 9.22
CA PRO A 578 -28.70 11.43 8.26
C PRO A 578 -29.06 12.82 8.81
N LYS A 579 -28.33 13.87 8.43
CA LYS A 579 -28.60 15.28 8.77
C LYS A 579 -30.03 15.75 8.42
N GLY A 580 -30.58 15.19 7.34
CA GLY A 580 -31.96 15.44 6.90
C GLY A 580 -32.77 14.14 6.86
N PRO A 581 -33.22 13.62 8.02
CA PRO A 581 -33.95 12.37 8.09
C PRO A 581 -35.37 12.51 7.53
N VAL A 582 -35.83 11.52 6.76
CA VAL A 582 -37.19 11.46 6.21
C VAL A 582 -38.18 10.97 7.28
N HIS A 583 -37.66 10.22 8.26
CA HIS A 583 -38.38 9.67 9.40
C HIS A 583 -37.43 9.63 10.62
N PRO A 584 -37.90 9.77 11.88
CA PRO A 584 -37.06 9.67 13.08
C PRO A 584 -36.27 8.35 13.22
N GLY A 585 -36.74 7.29 12.57
CA GLY A 585 -36.04 6.00 12.47
C GLY A 585 -35.20 5.81 11.21
N HIS A 586 -34.91 6.87 10.44
CA HIS A 586 -34.07 6.78 9.24
C HIS A 586 -32.60 6.53 9.64
N VAL A 587 -32.05 5.42 9.17
CA VAL A 587 -30.67 5.00 9.43
C VAL A 587 -29.88 4.88 8.13
N LEU A 588 -28.63 5.36 8.16
CA LEU A 588 -27.58 5.06 7.20
C LEU A 588 -26.73 3.93 7.77
N LEU A 589 -26.57 2.83 7.03
CA LEU A 589 -25.56 1.82 7.31
C LEU A 589 -24.34 2.07 6.43
N ILE A 590 -23.19 2.27 7.06
CA ILE A 590 -21.99 2.80 6.43
C ILE A 590 -20.83 1.85 6.70
N PRO A 591 -20.18 1.27 5.67
CA PRO A 591 -18.98 0.47 5.86
C PRO A 591 -17.86 1.29 6.52
N VAL A 592 -17.05 0.69 7.39
CA VAL A 592 -15.90 1.39 8.00
C VAL A 592 -14.85 1.76 6.94
N HIS A 593 -14.70 0.92 5.92
CA HIS A 593 -13.80 1.15 4.80
C HIS A 593 -14.39 2.17 3.81
N HIS A 594 -13.62 3.20 3.44
CA HIS A 594 -14.01 4.15 2.40
C HIS A 594 -14.03 3.47 1.04
N SER A 595 -15.20 3.32 0.43
CA SER A 595 -15.36 2.73 -0.89
C SER A 595 -16.59 3.30 -1.61
N SER A 596 -16.46 3.52 -2.92
CA SER A 596 -17.55 3.88 -3.83
C SER A 596 -18.21 2.66 -4.48
N LYS A 597 -17.66 1.44 -4.29
CA LYS A 597 -18.11 0.19 -4.94
C LYS A 597 -19.40 -0.40 -4.35
N GLY A 598 -19.92 0.17 -3.26
CA GLY A 598 -21.13 -0.29 -2.59
C GLY A 598 -20.89 -1.27 -1.43
N ALA A 599 -21.83 -1.31 -0.49
CA ALA A 599 -21.74 -2.09 0.74
C ALA A 599 -21.93 -3.59 0.50
N PHE A 600 -22.62 -3.97 -0.58
CA PHE A 600 -22.82 -5.38 -0.94
C PHE A 600 -21.71 -5.97 -1.83
N ALA A 601 -20.68 -5.19 -2.17
CA ALA A 601 -19.55 -5.67 -2.96
C ALA A 601 -18.56 -6.51 -2.14
N ASP A 602 -18.34 -6.15 -0.87
CA ASP A 602 -17.52 -6.94 0.06
C ASP A 602 -18.40 -7.97 0.78
N PRO A 603 -18.14 -9.29 0.65
CA PRO A 603 -18.96 -10.32 1.28
C PRO A 603 -19.08 -10.23 2.79
N ALA A 604 -18.01 -9.81 3.49
CA ALA A 604 -18.00 -9.73 4.94
C ALA A 604 -18.81 -8.51 5.43
N VAL A 605 -18.66 -7.38 4.74
CA VAL A 605 -19.48 -6.18 5.00
C VAL A 605 -20.95 -6.47 4.69
N ALA A 606 -21.23 -7.12 3.56
CA ALA A 606 -22.59 -7.45 3.14
C ALA A 606 -23.32 -8.33 4.17
N GLU A 607 -22.64 -9.32 4.75
CA GLU A 607 -23.21 -10.19 5.79
C GLU A 607 -23.61 -9.40 7.05
N GLU A 608 -22.73 -8.50 7.52
CA GLU A 608 -23.03 -7.65 8.68
C GLU A 608 -24.13 -6.63 8.39
N ILE A 609 -24.15 -6.05 7.17
CA ILE A 609 -25.21 -5.16 6.71
C ILE A 609 -26.56 -5.90 6.66
N GLU A 610 -26.62 -7.12 6.15
CA GLU A 610 -27.84 -7.94 6.12
C GLU A 610 -28.36 -8.27 7.53
N SER A 611 -27.46 -8.65 8.44
CA SER A 611 -27.78 -8.88 9.85
C SER A 611 -28.36 -7.61 10.49
N THR A 612 -27.72 -6.47 10.25
CA THR A 612 -28.16 -5.17 10.78
C THR A 612 -29.49 -4.73 10.19
N LYS A 613 -29.72 -4.94 8.88
CA LYS A 613 -31.02 -4.66 8.23
C LYS A 613 -32.15 -5.46 8.87
N ARG A 614 -31.92 -6.73 9.24
CA ARG A 614 -32.93 -7.56 9.92
C ARG A 614 -33.36 -6.94 11.25
N MET A 615 -32.37 -6.56 12.07
CA MET A 615 -32.62 -5.86 13.33
C MET A 615 -33.37 -4.53 13.12
N LEU A 616 -33.00 -3.76 12.08
CA LEU A 616 -33.70 -2.51 11.75
C LEU A 616 -35.15 -2.73 11.28
N ARG A 617 -35.45 -3.84 10.60
CA ARG A 617 -36.84 -4.19 10.23
C ARG A 617 -37.69 -4.50 11.46
N GLU A 618 -37.15 -5.29 12.38
CA GLU A 618 -37.82 -5.60 13.65
C GLU A 618 -38.02 -4.34 14.48
N HIS A 619 -37.00 -3.48 14.55
CA HIS A 619 -37.10 -2.17 15.20
C HIS A 619 -38.18 -1.30 14.56
N ALA A 620 -38.22 -1.18 13.23
CA ALA A 620 -39.24 -0.40 12.54
C ALA A 620 -40.66 -0.89 12.83
N SER A 621 -40.83 -2.22 12.86
CA SER A 621 -42.12 -2.84 13.19
C SER A 621 -42.52 -2.62 14.66
N ARG A 622 -41.59 -2.78 15.60
CA ARG A 622 -41.87 -2.70 17.04
C ARG A 622 -42.02 -1.26 17.54
N ALA A 623 -41.15 -0.37 17.09
CA ALA A 623 -41.07 0.99 17.61
C ALA A 623 -42.01 1.96 16.88
N TYR A 624 -42.34 1.71 15.62
CA TYR A 624 -43.10 2.64 14.78
C TYR A 624 -44.34 2.02 14.12
N ASP A 625 -44.57 0.71 14.27
CA ASP A 625 -45.58 -0.05 13.52
C ASP A 625 -45.46 0.13 11.99
N MET A 626 -44.21 0.13 11.50
CA MET A 626 -43.86 0.40 10.11
C MET A 626 -43.07 -0.76 9.48
N ASN A 627 -43.02 -0.77 8.15
CA ASN A 627 -42.12 -1.63 7.38
C ASN A 627 -40.85 -0.86 7.01
N LEU A 628 -39.80 -1.54 6.53
CA LEU A 628 -38.55 -0.89 6.15
C LEU A 628 -38.40 -0.85 4.62
N PHE A 629 -38.18 0.34 4.09
CA PHE A 629 -37.73 0.56 2.71
C PHE A 629 -36.21 0.75 2.73
N VAL A 630 -35.49 0.00 1.90
CA VAL A 630 -34.02 0.03 1.87
C VAL A 630 -33.55 0.36 0.47
N PHE A 631 -32.51 1.18 0.35
CA PHE A 631 -31.86 1.41 -0.94
C PHE A 631 -30.39 1.80 -0.81
N GLU A 632 -29.63 1.51 -1.86
CA GLU A 632 -28.24 1.91 -2.02
C GLU A 632 -28.01 2.39 -3.46
N ARG A 633 -27.23 3.47 -3.60
CA ARG A 633 -26.72 3.96 -4.88
C ARG A 633 -25.20 3.90 -4.86
N ALA A 634 -24.66 2.80 -5.37
CA ALA A 634 -23.23 2.53 -5.50
C ALA A 634 -22.77 2.83 -6.93
N ILE A 635 -22.82 4.10 -7.34
CA ILE A 635 -22.37 4.56 -8.67
C ILE A 635 -21.41 5.71 -8.46
N GLU A 636 -20.20 5.56 -8.99
CA GLU A 636 -19.12 6.53 -8.85
C GLU A 636 -19.52 7.90 -9.41
N THR A 637 -18.99 8.95 -8.81
CA THR A 637 -19.22 10.33 -9.23
C THR A 637 -17.89 11.08 -9.15
N ILE A 638 -17.85 12.26 -9.75
CA ILE A 638 -16.66 13.13 -9.93
C ILE A 638 -15.86 13.38 -8.62
N HIS A 639 -16.44 13.17 -7.42
CA HIS A 639 -15.80 13.42 -6.13
C HIS A 639 -15.66 12.20 -5.21
N GLY A 640 -15.86 10.96 -5.69
CA GLY A 640 -15.62 9.73 -4.92
C GLY A 640 -16.35 9.68 -3.56
N TYR A 641 -17.62 9.27 -3.55
CA TYR A 641 -18.40 9.18 -2.30
C TYR A 641 -18.19 7.87 -1.55
N HIS A 642 -18.29 7.96 -0.22
CA HIS A 642 -18.38 6.82 0.68
C HIS A 642 -19.79 6.23 0.61
N THR A 643 -19.88 4.94 0.29
CA THR A 643 -21.19 4.27 0.15
C THR A 643 -21.96 4.21 1.46
N HIS A 644 -23.29 4.24 1.36
CA HIS A 644 -24.19 4.01 2.48
C HIS A 644 -25.48 3.33 2.01
N VAL A 645 -25.99 2.42 2.83
CA VAL A 645 -27.31 1.81 2.64
C VAL A 645 -28.31 2.60 3.47
N GLN A 646 -29.31 3.21 2.84
CA GLN A 646 -30.36 3.96 3.53
C GLN A 646 -31.50 3.03 3.91
N CYS A 647 -31.89 3.06 5.17
CA CYS A 647 -32.97 2.26 5.76
C CYS A 647 -34.03 3.21 6.32
N VAL A 648 -35.21 3.26 5.70
CA VAL A 648 -36.27 4.22 6.05
C VAL A 648 -37.54 3.49 6.46
N PRO A 649 -38.05 3.69 7.69
CA PRO A 649 -39.38 3.22 8.06
C PRO A 649 -40.46 3.88 7.22
N VAL A 650 -41.42 3.08 6.74
CA VAL A 650 -42.56 3.49 5.93
C VAL A 650 -43.83 2.83 6.43
N GLU A 651 -44.96 3.54 6.32
CA GLU A 651 -46.27 3.02 6.72
C GLU A 651 -46.59 1.70 6.03
N ARG A 652 -47.25 0.80 6.77
CA ARG A 652 -47.68 -0.50 6.23
C ARG A 652 -48.62 -0.29 5.04
N GLY A 653 -48.52 -1.15 4.03
CA GLY A 653 -49.33 -1.06 2.81
C GLY A 653 -48.80 -0.11 1.74
N LEU A 654 -47.77 0.71 2.01
CA LEU A 654 -47.17 1.57 0.99
C LEU A 654 -46.33 0.82 -0.07
N GLY A 655 -46.04 -0.47 0.14
CA GLY A 655 -45.22 -1.30 -0.75
C GLY A 655 -45.63 -1.26 -2.23
N ALA A 656 -46.91 -1.49 -2.52
CA ALA A 656 -47.43 -1.46 -3.89
C ALA A 656 -47.29 -0.08 -4.54
N LYS A 657 -47.54 0.99 -3.77
CA LYS A 657 -47.40 2.38 -4.24
C LYS A 657 -45.93 2.75 -4.45
N LEU A 658 -45.02 2.30 -3.58
CA LEU A 658 -43.58 2.44 -3.73
C LEU A 658 -43.10 1.76 -5.00
N GLN A 659 -43.46 0.49 -5.21
CA GLN A 659 -43.09 -0.26 -6.41
C GLN A 659 -43.60 0.44 -7.68
N ALA A 660 -44.87 0.83 -7.73
CA ALA A 660 -45.46 1.51 -8.89
C ALA A 660 -44.78 2.86 -9.19
N THR A 661 -44.53 3.67 -8.15
CA THR A 661 -43.87 4.98 -8.28
C THR A 661 -42.41 4.82 -8.71
N MET A 662 -41.68 3.89 -8.09
CA MET A 662 -40.30 3.55 -8.43
C MET A 662 -40.18 3.14 -9.90
N MET A 663 -41.03 2.23 -10.37
CA MET A 663 -41.01 1.78 -11.77
C MET A 663 -41.36 2.91 -12.75
N ALA A 664 -42.35 3.75 -12.43
CA ALA A 664 -42.72 4.89 -13.26
C ALA A 664 -41.58 5.93 -13.35
N GLN A 665 -40.93 6.25 -12.23
CA GLN A 665 -39.81 7.19 -12.21
C GLN A 665 -38.56 6.61 -12.89
N ALA A 666 -38.22 5.33 -12.64
CA ALA A 666 -37.09 4.66 -13.28
C ALA A 666 -37.26 4.63 -14.81
N LYS A 667 -38.45 4.28 -15.29
CA LYS A 667 -38.78 4.33 -16.73
C LYS A 667 -38.61 5.73 -17.32
N LYS A 668 -39.00 6.78 -16.59
CA LYS A 668 -38.86 8.18 -17.04
C LYS A 668 -37.41 8.59 -17.26
N ILE A 669 -36.48 8.07 -16.46
CA ILE A 669 -35.04 8.37 -16.56
C ILE A 669 -34.26 7.33 -17.37
N GLY A 670 -34.94 6.35 -17.99
CA GLY A 670 -34.30 5.29 -18.78
C GLY A 670 -33.63 4.17 -17.96
N VAL A 671 -33.90 4.09 -16.65
CA VAL A 671 -33.39 3.04 -15.77
C VAL A 671 -34.30 1.81 -15.85
N ASN A 672 -33.73 0.67 -16.25
CA ASN A 672 -34.44 -0.61 -16.27
C ASN A 672 -34.16 -1.42 -14.98
N LEU A 673 -35.04 -1.28 -13.99
CA LEU A 673 -34.93 -2.03 -12.73
C LEU A 673 -35.36 -3.49 -12.92
N ARG A 674 -34.45 -4.41 -12.65
CA ARG A 674 -34.73 -5.85 -12.67
C ARG A 674 -35.15 -6.33 -11.28
N GLU A 675 -36.29 -6.99 -11.19
CA GLU A 675 -36.69 -7.72 -9.98
C GLU A 675 -35.80 -8.96 -9.82
N LEU A 676 -35.23 -9.13 -8.63
CA LEU A 676 -34.44 -10.30 -8.27
C LEU A 676 -35.33 -11.32 -7.58
N SER A 677 -35.27 -12.59 -8.00
CA SER A 677 -35.92 -13.68 -7.28
C SER A 677 -35.37 -13.77 -5.86
N SER A 678 -36.18 -14.23 -4.89
CA SER A 678 -35.83 -14.33 -3.47
C SER A 678 -34.56 -15.15 -3.21
N ASP A 679 -34.25 -16.09 -4.09
CA ASP A 679 -33.22 -17.11 -3.86
C ASP A 679 -31.85 -16.71 -4.44
N LEU A 680 -31.80 -15.66 -5.28
CA LEU A 680 -30.53 -15.18 -5.84
C LEU A 680 -29.75 -14.39 -4.77
N ASN A 681 -28.51 -14.80 -4.51
CA ASN A 681 -27.60 -14.03 -3.67
C ASN A 681 -27.20 -12.75 -4.41
N LEU A 682 -27.30 -11.59 -3.74
CA LEU A 682 -26.92 -10.29 -4.33
C LEU A 682 -25.47 -10.31 -4.82
N LYS A 683 -24.57 -11.03 -4.12
CA LYS A 683 -23.18 -11.28 -4.51
C LYS A 683 -23.04 -12.02 -5.84
N ALA A 684 -23.90 -12.99 -6.11
CA ALA A 684 -23.87 -13.74 -7.36
C ALA A 684 -24.36 -12.92 -8.55
N VAL A 685 -25.05 -11.80 -8.28
CA VAL A 685 -25.50 -10.85 -9.29
C VAL A 685 -24.51 -9.70 -9.42
N ILE A 686 -23.89 -9.25 -8.35
CA ILE A 686 -22.85 -8.21 -8.32
C ILE A 686 -21.48 -8.91 -8.33
N THR A 687 -21.13 -9.58 -9.44
CA THR A 687 -19.82 -10.23 -9.62
C THR A 687 -18.84 -9.24 -10.26
N ASP A 688 -17.56 -9.34 -9.89
CA ASP A 688 -16.45 -8.53 -10.44
C ASP A 688 -16.17 -8.77 -11.94
N ASP A 689 -16.83 -9.76 -12.56
CA ASP A 689 -16.65 -10.16 -13.96
C ASP A 689 -17.53 -9.40 -14.97
N ASP A 690 -18.43 -8.51 -14.51
CA ASP A 690 -19.23 -7.65 -15.39
C ASP A 690 -18.60 -6.26 -15.47
N ASP A 691 -18.52 -5.68 -16.68
CA ASP A 691 -18.12 -4.31 -17.01
C ASP A 691 -19.05 -3.21 -16.39
N SER A 692 -19.61 -3.47 -15.20
CA SER A 692 -20.53 -2.56 -14.52
C SER A 692 -19.75 -1.53 -13.69
N PHE A 693 -20.06 -0.26 -13.91
CA PHE A 693 -19.47 0.91 -13.26
C PHE A 693 -20.24 1.31 -11.99
N GLY A 694 -21.03 0.38 -11.44
CA GLY A 694 -21.84 0.58 -10.25
C GLY A 694 -23.24 -0.01 -10.34
N TYR A 695 -24.04 0.17 -9.29
CA TYR A 695 -25.42 -0.30 -9.24
C TYR A 695 -26.33 0.60 -8.41
N PHE A 696 -27.63 0.44 -8.64
CA PHE A 696 -28.68 0.96 -7.78
C PHE A 696 -29.56 -0.20 -7.32
N TYR A 697 -29.65 -0.37 -5.99
CA TYR A 697 -30.34 -1.47 -5.34
C TYR A 697 -31.46 -0.93 -4.44
N LEU A 698 -32.62 -1.59 -4.45
CA LEU A 698 -33.72 -1.29 -3.52
C LEU A 698 -34.40 -2.54 -3.01
N GLU A 699 -34.97 -2.42 -1.81
CA GLU A 699 -35.88 -3.37 -1.19
C GLU A 699 -37.21 -2.68 -0.91
N VAL A 700 -38.24 -3.09 -1.64
CA VAL A 700 -39.60 -2.59 -1.46
C VAL A 700 -40.33 -3.53 -0.50
N PRO A 701 -40.82 -3.05 0.64
CA PRO A 701 -41.53 -3.90 1.59
C PRO A 701 -42.83 -4.42 0.98
N ASP A 702 -43.07 -5.71 1.14
CA ASP A 702 -44.31 -6.37 0.70
C ASP A 702 -45.19 -6.66 1.93
N SER A 703 -44.61 -7.29 2.96
CA SER A 703 -45.23 -7.49 4.27
C SER A 703 -44.25 -7.14 5.41
N ARG A 704 -44.57 -7.52 6.66
CA ARG A 704 -43.76 -7.23 7.84
C ARG A 704 -42.31 -7.73 7.72
N HIS A 705 -42.11 -8.92 7.14
CA HIS A 705 -40.80 -9.56 7.01
C HIS A 705 -40.43 -9.92 5.56
N THR A 706 -41.32 -9.65 4.61
CA THR A 706 -41.06 -9.92 3.18
C THR A 706 -40.89 -8.61 2.43
N TYR A 707 -39.98 -8.64 1.46
CA TYR A 707 -39.67 -7.52 0.59
C TYR A 707 -39.26 -8.02 -0.78
N LYS A 708 -39.52 -7.21 -1.79
CA LYS A 708 -39.08 -7.45 -3.17
C LYS A 708 -37.78 -6.69 -3.41
N ARG A 709 -36.85 -7.33 -4.10
CA ARG A 709 -35.53 -6.77 -4.39
C ARG A 709 -35.46 -6.32 -5.84
N PHE A 710 -34.94 -5.13 -6.07
CA PHE A 710 -34.76 -4.56 -7.40
C PHE A 710 -33.33 -4.09 -7.56
N LEU A 711 -32.75 -4.37 -8.73
CA LEU A 711 -31.38 -4.01 -9.07
C LEU A 711 -31.33 -3.41 -10.47
N TYR A 712 -30.59 -2.31 -10.59
CA TYR A 712 -30.10 -1.81 -11.86
C TYR A 712 -28.57 -1.82 -11.82
N LYS A 713 -27.94 -2.41 -12.84
CA LYS A 713 -26.50 -2.33 -13.06
C LYS A 713 -26.21 -1.17 -14.00
N HIS A 714 -25.27 -0.33 -13.61
CA HIS A 714 -24.84 0.79 -14.43
C HIS A 714 -23.67 0.35 -15.32
N ASN A 715 -23.78 0.58 -16.62
CA ASN A 715 -22.74 0.25 -17.61
C ASN A 715 -22.08 1.55 -18.10
N ALA A 716 -20.80 1.49 -18.49
CA ALA A 716 -20.07 2.66 -18.99
C ALA A 716 -20.75 3.33 -20.20
N ASP A 717 -21.32 2.52 -21.10
CA ASP A 717 -21.99 3.00 -22.32
C ASP A 717 -23.40 3.54 -22.09
N SER A 718 -23.82 3.71 -20.83
CA SER A 718 -25.16 4.17 -20.48
C SER A 718 -25.20 5.68 -20.28
N ASP A 719 -25.87 6.40 -21.18
CA ASP A 719 -26.23 7.82 -21.00
C ASP A 719 -27.19 8.07 -19.81
N VAL A 720 -27.64 6.99 -19.15
CA VAL A 720 -28.59 7.01 -18.05
C VAL A 720 -27.90 7.47 -16.77
N ARG A 721 -28.26 8.68 -16.31
CA ARG A 721 -27.80 9.22 -15.03
C ARG A 721 -28.81 8.96 -13.93
N ILE A 722 -28.44 8.16 -12.93
CA ILE A 722 -29.27 8.00 -11.72
C ILE A 722 -29.02 9.18 -10.77
N PRO A 723 -30.05 9.98 -10.44
CA PRO A 723 -29.92 11.07 -9.48
C PRO A 723 -29.36 10.61 -8.13
N LEU A 724 -28.55 11.44 -7.49
CA LEU A 724 -27.95 11.11 -6.19
C LEU A 724 -29.00 10.82 -5.11
N GLN A 725 -30.15 11.49 -5.20
CA GLN A 725 -31.24 11.38 -4.24
C GLN A 725 -32.39 10.49 -4.72
N PHE A 726 -32.18 9.67 -5.77
CA PHE A 726 -33.27 8.95 -6.45
C PHE A 726 -34.14 8.09 -5.51
N GLY A 727 -33.54 7.35 -4.58
CA GLY A 727 -34.31 6.59 -3.57
C GLY A 727 -35.17 7.48 -2.66
N ARG A 728 -34.70 8.69 -2.33
CA ARG A 728 -35.46 9.69 -1.57
C ARG A 728 -36.53 10.38 -2.40
N GLU A 729 -36.29 10.63 -3.68
CA GLU A 729 -37.27 11.19 -4.63
C GLU A 729 -38.48 10.27 -4.78
N ILE A 730 -38.25 8.95 -4.88
CA ILE A 730 -39.31 7.93 -4.89
C ILE A 730 -40.13 8.04 -3.60
N LEU A 731 -39.45 8.06 -2.45
CA LEU A 731 -40.12 8.11 -1.15
C LEU A 731 -40.90 9.41 -0.94
N ALA A 732 -40.31 10.55 -1.29
CA ALA A 732 -40.94 11.87 -1.21
C ALA A 732 -42.20 11.96 -2.07
N ALA A 733 -42.17 11.39 -3.28
CA ALA A 733 -43.33 11.32 -4.16
C ALA A 733 -44.45 10.44 -3.58
N VAL A 734 -44.11 9.29 -3.01
CA VAL A 734 -45.10 8.39 -2.37
C VAL A 734 -45.75 9.04 -1.15
N LEU A 735 -44.94 9.72 -0.33
CA LEU A 735 -45.39 10.43 0.88
C LEU A 735 -46.10 11.76 0.58
N GLY A 736 -46.08 12.25 -0.67
CA GLY A 736 -46.62 13.56 -1.02
C GLY A 736 -45.86 14.73 -0.38
N LYS A 737 -44.56 14.54 -0.08
CA LYS A 737 -43.70 15.48 0.65
C LYS A 737 -42.44 15.79 -0.17
N PRO A 738 -42.52 16.64 -1.21
CA PRO A 738 -41.41 16.90 -2.13
C PRO A 738 -40.17 17.49 -1.44
N GLN A 739 -40.35 18.20 -0.32
CA GLN A 739 -39.25 18.73 0.50
C GLN A 739 -38.34 17.65 1.10
N LEU A 740 -38.78 16.39 1.17
CA LEU A 740 -37.99 15.27 1.69
C LEU A 740 -37.09 14.64 0.61
N ALA A 741 -37.30 15.00 -0.67
CA ALA A 741 -36.55 14.45 -1.80
C ALA A 741 -35.06 14.82 -1.70
N HIS A 742 -34.74 16.07 -1.35
CA HIS A 742 -33.36 16.52 -1.18
C HIS A 742 -33.01 16.71 0.30
N TRP A 743 -31.93 16.10 0.76
CA TRP A 743 -31.56 16.11 2.18
C TRP A 743 -31.34 17.52 2.76
N LYS A 744 -30.71 18.42 1.99
CA LYS A 744 -30.50 19.83 2.38
C LYS A 744 -31.79 20.59 2.70
N SER A 745 -32.94 20.13 2.20
CA SER A 745 -34.23 20.79 2.37
C SER A 745 -34.96 20.38 3.65
N CYS A 746 -34.42 19.42 4.41
CA CYS A 746 -34.98 18.94 5.68
C CYS A 746 -33.89 18.73 6.75
N VAL A 747 -32.80 19.50 6.69
CA VAL A 747 -31.74 19.47 7.71
C VAL A 747 -32.27 20.06 9.01
N LEU A 748 -31.92 19.41 10.11
CA LEU A 748 -32.27 19.86 11.46
C LEU A 748 -31.10 20.63 12.07
N ASP A 749 -31.36 21.41 13.12
CA ASP A 749 -30.26 21.98 13.89
C ASP A 749 -29.51 20.89 14.67
N ARG A 750 -28.25 21.15 14.99
CA ARG A 750 -27.35 20.18 15.63
C ARG A 750 -27.90 19.61 16.96
N ASN A 751 -28.65 20.40 17.73
CA ASN A 751 -29.22 19.93 19.00
C ASN A 751 -30.39 18.98 18.75
N GLN A 752 -31.26 19.29 17.79
CA GLN A 752 -32.33 18.41 17.35
C GLN A 752 -31.78 17.11 16.75
N GLU A 753 -30.75 17.19 15.90
CA GLU A 753 -30.03 16.03 15.36
C GLU A 753 -29.51 15.13 16.48
N ALA A 754 -28.78 15.71 17.44
CA ALA A 754 -28.21 14.97 18.57
C ALA A 754 -29.29 14.31 19.44
N ALA A 755 -30.40 15.02 19.69
CA ALA A 755 -31.53 14.50 20.46
C ALA A 755 -32.23 13.33 19.75
N LEU A 756 -32.47 13.44 18.44
CA LEU A 756 -33.07 12.37 17.65
C LEU A 756 -32.14 11.16 17.52
N ALA A 757 -30.84 11.39 17.25
CA ALA A 757 -29.86 10.32 17.20
C ALA A 757 -29.72 9.59 18.55
N ALA A 758 -29.77 10.33 19.67
CA ALA A 758 -29.77 9.75 21.01
C ALA A 758 -31.05 8.94 21.30
N SER A 759 -32.22 9.47 20.93
CA SER A 759 -33.50 8.76 21.09
C SER A 759 -33.53 7.46 20.27
N LEU A 760 -33.08 7.51 19.01
CA LEU A 760 -32.97 6.33 18.17
C LEU A 760 -31.99 5.31 18.74
N ARG A 761 -30.81 5.75 19.22
CA ARG A 761 -29.81 4.89 19.87
C ARG A 761 -30.39 4.16 21.09
N MET A 762 -31.20 4.84 21.90
CA MET A 762 -31.88 4.22 23.05
C MET A 762 -32.96 3.23 22.61
N SER A 763 -33.78 3.60 21.62
CA SER A 763 -34.84 2.74 21.09
C SER A 763 -34.32 1.44 20.46
N LEU A 764 -33.15 1.50 19.80
CA LEU A 764 -32.43 0.34 19.26
C LEU A 764 -31.90 -0.58 20.37
N LYS A 765 -31.40 -0.02 21.48
CA LYS A 765 -30.87 -0.80 22.62
C LYS A 765 -31.96 -1.56 23.39
N ASN A 766 -33.12 -0.95 23.59
CA ASN A 766 -34.22 -1.55 24.35
C ASN A 766 -34.84 -2.80 23.67
N GLY A 767 -34.50 -3.08 22.40
CA GLY A 767 -34.90 -4.32 21.71
C GLY A 767 -34.00 -5.53 21.99
N LYS A 768 -32.74 -5.32 22.42
CA LYS A 768 -31.80 -6.42 22.70
C LYS A 768 -32.07 -7.14 24.02
N GLN A 769 -32.87 -6.56 24.92
CA GLN A 769 -33.19 -7.16 26.22
C GLN A 769 -34.35 -8.17 26.15
N SER A 770 -35.22 -8.11 25.12
CA SER A 770 -36.36 -9.02 25.00
C SER A 770 -36.04 -10.36 24.33
N GLU A 771 -34.87 -10.52 23.70
CA GLU A 771 -34.43 -11.79 23.07
C GLU A 771 -33.76 -12.77 24.05
N HIS A 772 -33.62 -12.40 25.33
CA HIS A 772 -33.05 -13.26 26.38
C HIS A 772 -34.09 -13.78 27.40
N GLU A 773 -35.38 -13.47 27.21
CA GLU A 773 -36.48 -13.94 28.09
C GLU A 773 -37.59 -14.72 27.35
N GLU A 774 -37.42 -15.05 26.06
CA GLU A 774 -38.17 -16.11 25.34
C GLU A 774 -37.20 -17.17 24.85
#